data_AF-A0A834G0B8-F1
#
_entry.id   AF-A0A834G0B8-F1
#
_cell.length_a   1.000
_cell.length_b   1.000
_cell.length_c   1.000
_cell.angle_alpha   90.00
_cell.angle_beta   90.00
_cell.angle_gamma   90.00
#
_symmetry.space_group_name_H-M   'P 1'
#
loop_
_entity.id
_entity.type
_entity.pdbx_description
1 polymer ?
#
loop_
_entity_poly.entity_id
_entity_poly.type
_entity_poly.pdbx_seq_one_letter_code
_entity_poly.pdbx_strand_id
1 'polypeptide(L)'
;MRNWLGLPVRDWSQLPDDVLLLILSRINAVEDLVVFSAVCRSWRFVAVKEFSTRRIQLPWLMLGENHGSESRGFFSFYSSKHYNVMLPNMSGRRIWGSQYGWLLVLEFNRQFFLFNPVTRVRLDLPPKPIFKGEVDHDDRQNHAASVPGFVRKAFVLRYASGSGSRPGSSTSHDRLLVVAVGNVSGNLAFAKPGGRNWIQIRTPFGRIESAAWCNDRLFAIMDTGNLLSCELFDDSPSGTYEAKEFAVEPDTVTAWNNISLVESSGDLFLVLRFFSGENGKNWHKTKSFEVYKLDFEAKEWAKVQGLGDRALFIDGDNYAMSLSASEVKECKGSCIYFVEKYWNKWGRYLGSYDVGIFSVVDRLITPHFVSDAFSSCAVRPNPIWVMPSLCDLCFGCVKPPFLKGELVATEFCEAGVGYTQCGASPYSSSKILIKGGTVVNAHHQEIADVYVEDGIIAAVKPNIKVGDEVTVLDATGKFVMPGGIDPHTHLAMNFMATETLDDFFSGQAAALAGGTTMHIDFVIPVQGSLSSGFEAYVEKAKKSCMDYGFHMAITKWDETVSREMEIMVKEKGINSFKFFLAYKGALMVNDELLLEGLKKCKSLGALAMVHAENGDAVFEGQKRMIELGITGPEGHALSRPPVLEGEATARAIRLAGFVNTPLYIVHVMSIDAMDEIANARKAGQRVIGEPVVSGLVLDDSGLFVMSPPIRTSGHGKALQGGLSTGILQLVGTDHCAFNSTQKALGIDDFRKIPNGVNGIEERMHLVWDTMVESGQISVTDYVRITSTECARIFNIYPRKGAILVGSDADIIILNPNSSFGISATSHHSRSDTNVFDGRRGKGKVEVTISRGRVVWENDQLNVAPGSGKYIEMPPYGYLFDGIDKVDSNYLSSLRAPVKRSKATS
;
A
#
# COMPACT_ATOMS: atom_id res chain seq x y z
N MET A 1 36.52 6.91 -15.33
CA MET A 1 37.04 7.89 -16.32
C MET A 1 37.37 9.19 -15.60
N ARG A 2 38.37 9.96 -16.04
CA ARG A 2 38.66 11.31 -15.51
C ARG A 2 38.31 12.33 -16.59
N ASN A 3 37.81 13.50 -16.19
CA ASN A 3 37.50 14.56 -17.15
C ASN A 3 38.78 15.28 -17.61
N TRP A 4 38.65 16.22 -18.56
CA TRP A 4 39.77 16.98 -19.14
C TRP A 4 40.57 17.82 -18.12
N LEU A 5 40.09 17.93 -16.88
CA LEU A 5 40.76 18.59 -15.75
C LEU A 5 41.39 17.59 -14.76
N GLY A 6 41.45 16.30 -15.08
CA GLY A 6 42.08 15.28 -14.25
C GLY A 6 41.30 14.89 -12.99
N LEU A 7 40.08 15.39 -12.81
CA LEU A 7 39.20 15.04 -11.69
C LEU A 7 38.44 13.73 -11.98
N PRO A 8 38.18 12.90 -10.95
CA PRO A 8 37.34 11.71 -11.12
C PRO A 8 35.95 12.13 -11.62
N VAL A 9 35.50 11.51 -12.71
CA VAL A 9 34.12 11.67 -13.18
C VAL A 9 33.23 11.13 -12.08
N ARG A 10 32.46 12.02 -11.43
CA ARG A 10 31.54 11.64 -10.36
C ARG A 10 30.45 10.76 -10.95
N ASP A 11 30.28 9.58 -10.37
CA ASP A 11 29.24 8.65 -10.76
C ASP A 11 27.92 9.10 -10.09
N TRP A 12 27.09 9.81 -10.86
CA TRP A 12 25.79 10.29 -10.41
C TRP A 12 24.85 9.15 -9.98
N SER A 13 25.10 7.91 -10.39
CA SER A 13 24.29 6.76 -9.97
C SER A 13 24.49 6.37 -8.50
N GLN A 14 25.60 6.81 -7.88
CA GLN A 14 25.99 6.54 -6.49
C GLN A 14 25.50 7.62 -5.51
N LEU A 15 24.70 8.59 -5.96
CA LEU A 15 24.08 9.53 -5.04
C LEU A 15 23.07 8.80 -4.16
N PRO A 16 23.13 8.96 -2.83
CA PRO A 16 22.20 8.27 -1.95
C PRO A 16 20.78 8.81 -2.11
N ASP A 17 19.80 7.94 -1.85
CA ASP A 17 18.39 8.19 -2.15
C ASP A 17 17.82 9.41 -1.40
N ASP A 18 18.33 9.75 -0.22
CA ASP A 18 17.94 10.92 0.57
C ASP A 18 18.33 12.26 -0.11
N VAL A 19 19.51 12.33 -0.72
CA VAL A 19 19.95 13.49 -1.51
C VAL A 19 19.11 13.61 -2.77
N LEU A 20 18.82 12.48 -3.41
CA LEU A 20 17.94 12.42 -4.58
C LEU A 20 16.52 12.88 -4.23
N LEU A 21 15.97 12.42 -3.11
CA LEU A 21 14.67 12.85 -2.57
C LEU A 21 14.68 14.34 -2.20
N LEU A 22 15.78 14.85 -1.65
CA LEU A 22 15.91 16.28 -1.33
C LEU A 22 15.94 17.13 -2.60
N ILE A 23 16.68 16.73 -3.64
CA ILE A 23 16.65 17.38 -4.96
C ILE A 23 15.22 17.30 -5.53
N LEU A 24 14.59 16.13 -5.45
CA LEU A 24 13.24 15.87 -5.95
C LEU A 24 12.17 16.73 -5.25
N SER A 25 12.31 16.95 -3.94
CA SER A 25 11.43 17.81 -3.13
C SER A 25 11.47 19.28 -3.57
N ARG A 26 12.55 19.70 -4.23
CA ARG A 26 12.77 21.06 -4.72
C ARG A 26 12.45 21.24 -6.21
N ILE A 27 12.40 20.14 -6.97
CA ILE A 27 11.92 20.14 -8.35
C ILE A 27 10.41 20.37 -8.32
N ASN A 28 9.91 21.43 -8.96
CA ASN A 28 8.47 21.73 -9.01
C ASN A 28 7.88 21.60 -10.43
N ALA A 29 8.73 21.54 -11.45
CA ALA A 29 8.35 21.36 -12.84
C ALA A 29 8.40 19.86 -13.20
N VAL A 30 7.37 19.34 -13.87
CA VAL A 30 7.38 17.94 -14.37
C VAL A 30 8.49 17.78 -15.41
N GLU A 31 8.84 18.86 -16.09
CA GLU A 31 9.98 18.97 -17.00
C GLU A 31 11.29 18.55 -16.35
N ASP A 32 11.62 19.18 -15.22
CA ASP A 32 12.85 18.92 -14.48
C ASP A 32 12.82 17.55 -13.81
N LEU A 33 11.62 17.05 -13.51
CA LEU A 33 11.42 15.72 -12.97
C LEU A 33 11.61 14.62 -14.03
N VAL A 34 11.13 14.81 -15.24
CA VAL A 34 11.38 13.86 -16.34
C VAL A 34 12.88 13.81 -16.62
N VAL A 35 13.56 14.97 -16.63
CA VAL A 35 15.02 15.05 -16.74
C VAL A 35 15.71 14.35 -15.57
N PHE A 36 15.24 14.57 -14.33
CA PHE A 36 15.72 13.87 -13.13
C PHE A 36 15.56 12.34 -13.25
N SER A 37 14.42 11.85 -13.74
CA SER A 37 14.15 10.43 -13.97
C SER A 37 14.93 9.82 -15.15
N ALA A 38 15.48 10.67 -16.02
CA ALA A 38 16.24 10.26 -17.19
C ALA A 38 17.74 10.06 -16.90
N VAL A 39 18.26 10.50 -15.75
CA VAL A 39 19.69 10.45 -15.40
C VAL A 39 20.21 9.01 -15.35
N CYS A 40 19.64 8.16 -14.49
CA CYS A 40 19.97 6.73 -14.39
C CYS A 40 18.87 5.96 -13.65
N ARG A 41 19.04 4.65 -13.46
CA ARG A 41 18.02 3.78 -12.84
C ARG A 41 17.71 4.17 -11.39
N SER A 42 18.71 4.56 -10.59
CA SER A 42 18.51 4.97 -9.19
C SER A 42 17.69 6.27 -9.08
N TRP A 43 18.04 7.30 -9.84
CA TRP A 43 17.28 8.55 -9.89
C TRP A 43 15.85 8.35 -10.38
N ARG A 44 15.67 7.50 -11.41
CA ARG A 44 14.34 7.12 -11.89
C ARG A 44 13.51 6.43 -10.82
N PHE A 45 14.13 5.51 -10.09
CA PHE A 45 13.46 4.76 -9.04
C PHE A 45 12.94 5.69 -7.93
N VAL A 46 13.74 6.68 -7.54
CA VAL A 46 13.35 7.72 -6.57
C VAL A 46 12.24 8.63 -7.14
N ALA A 47 12.37 9.05 -8.41
CA ALA A 47 11.36 9.88 -9.09
C ALA A 47 9.97 9.22 -9.15
N VAL A 48 9.92 7.91 -9.38
CA VAL A 48 8.67 7.13 -9.48
C VAL A 48 7.96 7.01 -8.13
N LYS A 49 8.68 7.03 -7.00
CA LYS A 49 8.10 6.88 -5.66
C LYS A 49 7.34 8.12 -5.15
N GLU A 50 7.72 9.33 -5.57
CA GLU A 50 7.17 10.59 -5.01
C GLU A 50 6.01 11.20 -5.82
N PHE A 51 5.79 10.77 -7.06
CA PHE A 51 4.90 11.47 -8.00
C PHE A 51 3.41 11.29 -7.73
N SER A 52 3.03 10.24 -7.00
CA SER A 52 1.65 9.93 -6.59
C SER A 52 1.01 11.02 -5.73
N THR A 53 1.76 12.06 -5.34
CA THR A 53 1.33 13.15 -4.47
C THR A 53 1.18 14.51 -5.18
N ARG A 54 1.47 14.62 -6.49
CA ARG A 54 1.55 15.92 -7.20
C ARG A 54 0.46 16.13 -8.25
N ARG A 55 0.08 17.41 -8.45
CA ARG A 55 -1.03 17.88 -9.31
C ARG A 55 -0.88 17.49 -10.79
N ILE A 56 -2.01 17.24 -11.45
CA ILE A 56 -2.13 16.98 -12.90
C ILE A 56 -1.64 18.21 -13.69
N GLN A 57 -0.75 18.01 -14.66
CA GLN A 57 -0.26 19.06 -15.57
C GLN A 57 -0.76 18.85 -17.01
N LEU A 58 -0.60 19.86 -17.87
CA LEU A 58 -0.95 19.80 -19.30
C LEU A 58 -0.22 18.64 -20.01
N PRO A 59 -0.90 17.93 -20.95
CA PRO A 59 -0.27 16.90 -21.77
C PRO A 59 0.94 17.43 -22.56
N TRP A 60 1.97 16.60 -22.70
CA TRP A 60 3.12 16.87 -23.55
C TRP A 60 2.90 16.32 -24.95
N LEU A 61 3.51 16.93 -25.95
CA LEU A 61 3.50 16.42 -27.31
C LEU A 61 4.78 15.63 -27.56
N MET A 62 4.69 14.30 -27.63
CA MET A 62 5.80 13.45 -28.06
C MET A 62 5.97 13.64 -29.57
N LEU A 63 7.19 13.87 -30.03
CA LEU A 63 7.52 14.22 -31.41
C LEU A 63 8.06 13.01 -32.20
N GLY A 64 8.11 13.17 -33.52
CA GLY A 64 8.58 12.12 -34.42
C GLY A 64 10.06 11.73 -34.26
N GLU A 65 10.36 10.53 -34.76
CA GLU A 65 11.60 10.18 -35.48
C GLU A 65 12.76 11.16 -35.70
N ASN A 66 13.84 11.13 -34.90
CA ASN A 66 15.14 11.60 -35.39
C ASN A 66 15.95 10.39 -35.90
N HIS A 67 16.25 10.35 -37.20
CA HIS A 67 16.95 9.22 -37.85
C HIS A 67 18.22 8.82 -37.09
N GLY A 68 18.35 7.52 -36.79
CA GLY A 68 19.54 6.95 -36.13
C GLY A 68 19.71 7.32 -34.66
N SER A 69 18.72 7.96 -34.04
CA SER A 69 18.76 8.35 -32.62
C SER A 69 17.83 7.50 -31.77
N GLU A 70 18.37 6.99 -30.66
CA GLU A 70 17.59 6.31 -29.61
C GLU A 70 16.83 7.29 -28.69
N SER A 71 16.93 8.60 -28.94
CA SER A 71 16.18 9.64 -28.22
C SER A 71 14.90 10.06 -28.95
N ARG A 72 13.85 10.37 -28.17
CA ARG A 72 12.58 10.93 -28.63
C ARG A 72 12.39 12.34 -28.07
N GLY A 73 11.97 13.26 -28.93
CA GLY A 73 11.62 14.63 -28.53
C GLY A 73 10.25 14.70 -27.86
N PHE A 74 10.10 15.58 -26.88
CA PHE A 74 8.85 15.93 -26.23
C PHE A 74 8.76 17.46 -26.14
N PHE A 75 7.59 18.02 -26.42
CA PHE A 75 7.33 19.45 -26.34
C PHE A 75 6.30 19.74 -25.23
N SER A 76 6.68 20.62 -24.28
CA SER A 76 5.78 21.10 -23.23
C SER A 76 5.12 22.42 -23.68
N PHE A 77 3.79 22.42 -23.78
CA PHE A 77 3.00 23.63 -24.07
C PHE A 77 3.02 24.62 -22.91
N TYR A 78 3.28 24.15 -21.69
CA TYR A 78 3.40 25.00 -20.52
C TYR A 78 4.65 25.89 -20.61
N SER A 79 5.81 25.26 -20.78
CA SER A 79 7.08 25.98 -20.76
C SER A 79 7.56 26.45 -22.13
N SER A 80 6.89 26.02 -23.22
CA SER A 80 7.36 26.19 -24.60
C SER A 80 8.80 25.67 -24.81
N LYS A 81 9.16 24.57 -24.13
CA LYS A 81 10.50 23.96 -24.18
C LYS A 81 10.46 22.56 -24.79
N HIS A 82 11.59 22.17 -25.36
CA HIS A 82 11.82 20.87 -25.97
C HIS A 82 12.71 19.99 -25.07
N TYR A 83 12.33 18.72 -24.93
CA TYR A 83 12.99 17.73 -24.09
C TYR A 83 13.33 16.50 -24.92
N ASN A 84 14.61 16.09 -24.96
CA ASN A 84 15.01 14.84 -25.57
C ASN A 84 15.10 13.75 -24.49
N VAL A 85 14.32 12.69 -24.64
CA VAL A 85 14.26 11.57 -23.70
C VAL A 85 14.76 10.30 -24.40
N MET A 86 15.79 9.67 -23.83
CA MET A 86 16.33 8.41 -24.37
C MET A 86 15.33 7.27 -24.22
N LEU A 87 14.75 6.77 -25.31
CA LEU A 87 13.84 5.63 -25.34
C LEU A 87 14.47 4.48 -26.18
N PRO A 88 15.45 3.73 -25.63
CA PRO A 88 16.14 2.69 -26.39
C PRO A 88 15.16 1.62 -26.87
N ASN A 89 15.45 1.03 -28.03
CA ASN A 89 14.62 0.05 -28.73
C ASN A 89 13.26 0.56 -29.24
N MET A 90 12.89 1.84 -29.08
CA MET A 90 11.63 2.38 -29.61
C MET A 90 11.72 2.88 -31.05
N SER A 91 12.90 2.84 -31.65
CA SER A 91 13.16 3.27 -33.03
C SER A 91 12.39 2.40 -34.04
N GLY A 92 11.76 3.05 -35.02
CA GLY A 92 11.03 2.38 -36.10
C GLY A 92 9.76 1.62 -35.70
N ARG A 93 9.30 1.70 -34.45
CA ARG A 93 8.07 1.03 -33.97
C ARG A 93 6.83 1.90 -34.21
N ARG A 94 5.67 1.24 -34.35
CA ARG A 94 4.38 1.95 -34.39
C ARG A 94 3.84 2.16 -32.99
N ILE A 95 3.39 3.37 -32.69
CA ILE A 95 3.00 3.79 -31.35
C ILE A 95 1.67 4.57 -31.40
N TRP A 96 0.82 4.36 -30.40
CA TRP A 96 -0.39 5.14 -30.14
C TRP A 96 -0.40 5.67 -28.70
N GLY A 97 -1.01 6.84 -28.49
CA GLY A 97 -1.11 7.50 -27.18
C GLY A 97 -2.26 7.00 -26.32
N SER A 98 -2.29 7.43 -25.06
CA SER A 98 -3.41 7.22 -24.15
C SER A 98 -3.51 8.34 -23.12
N GLN A 99 -4.71 8.49 -22.56
CA GLN A 99 -5.02 9.55 -21.57
C GLN A 99 -4.51 9.20 -20.18
N TYR A 100 -3.96 7.99 -20.03
CA TYR A 100 -3.55 7.41 -18.76
C TYR A 100 -2.02 7.34 -18.61
N GLY A 101 -1.26 7.98 -19.51
CA GLY A 101 0.21 8.00 -19.49
C GLY A 101 0.89 6.79 -20.15
N TRP A 102 0.13 5.92 -20.83
CA TRP A 102 0.64 4.76 -21.55
C TRP A 102 0.76 5.01 -23.04
N LEU A 103 1.77 4.39 -23.65
CA LEU A 103 1.94 4.24 -25.09
C LEU A 103 1.65 2.81 -25.48
N LEU A 104 0.76 2.58 -26.43
CA LEU A 104 0.61 1.26 -27.05
C LEU A 104 1.64 1.11 -28.15
N VAL A 105 2.44 0.06 -28.09
CA VAL A 105 3.57 -0.17 -28.99
C VAL A 105 3.39 -1.49 -29.72
N LEU A 106 3.60 -1.46 -31.05
CA LEU A 106 3.67 -2.64 -31.90
C LEU A 106 5.11 -2.88 -32.34
N GLU A 107 5.67 -4.02 -31.94
CA GLU A 107 7.01 -4.47 -32.33
C GLU A 107 7.01 -5.11 -33.73
N PHE A 108 8.20 -5.21 -34.33
CA PHE A 108 8.41 -5.86 -35.63
C PHE A 108 7.98 -7.34 -35.64
N ASN A 109 8.14 -8.03 -34.50
CA ASN A 109 7.68 -9.41 -34.30
C ASN A 109 6.16 -9.54 -34.11
N ARG A 110 5.41 -8.43 -34.30
CA ARG A 110 3.94 -8.31 -34.19
C ARG A 110 3.40 -8.27 -32.76
N GLN A 111 4.26 -8.32 -31.75
CA GLN A 111 3.85 -8.26 -30.35
C GLN A 111 3.39 -6.84 -29.99
N PHE A 112 2.23 -6.76 -29.33
CA PHE A 112 1.75 -5.55 -28.69
C PHE A 112 2.21 -5.48 -27.24
N PHE A 113 2.52 -4.28 -26.77
CA PHE A 113 2.72 -4.02 -25.34
C PHE A 113 2.38 -2.57 -25.01
N LEU A 114 1.99 -2.29 -23.77
CA LEU A 114 1.88 -0.94 -23.23
C LEU A 114 3.21 -0.53 -22.61
N PHE A 115 3.61 0.72 -22.82
CA PHE A 115 4.84 1.29 -22.32
C PHE A 115 4.61 2.68 -21.75
N ASN A 116 5.01 2.92 -20.50
CA ASN A 116 4.99 4.26 -19.94
C ASN A 116 6.36 4.95 -20.21
N PRO A 117 6.40 6.05 -20.99
CA PRO A 117 7.65 6.68 -21.41
C PRO A 117 8.41 7.37 -20.28
N VAL A 118 7.75 7.61 -19.14
CA VAL A 118 8.35 8.24 -17.97
C VAL A 118 8.84 7.18 -16.96
N THR A 119 7.99 6.23 -16.55
CA THR A 119 8.37 5.17 -15.59
C THR A 119 9.21 4.05 -16.22
N ARG A 120 9.08 3.84 -17.53
CA ARG A 120 9.68 2.75 -18.33
C ARG A 120 9.09 1.37 -18.05
N VAL A 121 7.95 1.29 -17.36
CA VAL A 121 7.22 0.04 -17.17
C VAL A 121 6.62 -0.43 -18.49
N ARG A 122 6.67 -1.75 -18.72
CA ARG A 122 6.13 -2.45 -19.88
C ARG A 122 5.11 -3.48 -19.41
N LEU A 123 3.96 -3.53 -20.08
CA LEU A 123 2.93 -4.55 -19.88
C LEU A 123 2.69 -5.26 -21.20
N ASP A 124 2.89 -6.57 -21.22
CA ASP A 124 2.68 -7.34 -22.45
C ASP A 124 1.19 -7.53 -22.74
N LEU A 125 0.87 -7.49 -24.03
CA LEU A 125 -0.43 -7.87 -24.59
C LEU A 125 -0.27 -9.16 -25.39
N PRO A 126 -1.37 -9.88 -25.68
CA PRO A 126 -1.29 -11.07 -26.51
C PRO A 126 -0.68 -10.75 -27.89
N PRO A 127 0.10 -11.67 -28.48
CA PRO A 127 1.06 -11.38 -29.55
C PRO A 127 0.46 -11.02 -30.92
N LYS A 128 -0.85 -11.20 -31.18
CA LYS A 128 -1.52 -10.65 -32.38
C LYS A 128 -3.04 -10.58 -32.19
N PRO A 129 -3.71 -9.47 -32.56
CA PRO A 129 -5.16 -9.43 -32.67
C PRO A 129 -5.68 -10.38 -33.73
N ILE A 130 -6.81 -11.01 -33.42
CA ILE A 130 -7.48 -11.98 -34.29
C ILE A 130 -8.46 -11.20 -35.17
N PHE A 131 -8.02 -10.82 -36.37
CA PHE A 131 -8.90 -10.28 -37.41
C PHE A 131 -9.11 -11.34 -38.49
N LYS A 132 -10.29 -11.98 -38.50
CA LYS A 132 -10.62 -12.98 -39.52
C LYS A 132 -10.61 -12.35 -40.91
N GLY A 133 -9.85 -12.94 -41.85
CA GLY A 133 -9.80 -12.53 -43.26
C GLY A 133 -8.71 -11.50 -43.61
N GLU A 134 -7.86 -11.09 -42.66
CA GLU A 134 -6.72 -10.21 -42.98
C GLU A 134 -5.54 -10.98 -43.56
N VAL A 135 -5.17 -10.65 -44.79
CA VAL A 135 -3.94 -11.12 -45.42
C VAL A 135 -2.82 -10.15 -45.05
N ASP A 136 -1.68 -10.68 -44.59
CA ASP A 136 -0.47 -9.88 -44.37
C ASP A 136 0.02 -9.33 -45.71
N HIS A 137 -0.28 -8.07 -45.98
CA HIS A 137 0.43 -7.34 -47.00
C HIS A 137 1.76 -6.86 -46.41
N ASP A 138 2.84 -7.46 -46.89
CA ASP A 138 4.20 -6.94 -46.74
C ASP A 138 4.24 -5.63 -47.53
N ASP A 139 4.07 -4.49 -46.84
CA ASP A 139 3.90 -3.16 -47.43
C ASP A 139 5.25 -2.64 -47.99
N ARG A 140 5.76 -3.31 -49.03
CA ARG A 140 7.06 -3.05 -49.67
C ARG A 140 7.11 -1.73 -50.44
N GLN A 141 5.99 -1.03 -50.59
CA GLN A 141 5.94 0.23 -51.34
C GLN A 141 6.39 1.46 -50.54
N ASN A 142 6.54 1.37 -49.22
CA ASN A 142 7.11 2.44 -48.42
C ASN A 142 8.51 2.02 -47.93
N HIS A 143 9.55 2.45 -48.66
CA HIS A 143 10.97 2.13 -48.44
C HIS A 143 11.59 2.63 -47.11
N ALA A 144 10.83 2.73 -46.01
CA ALA A 144 11.33 3.25 -44.73
C ALA A 144 10.84 2.54 -43.45
N ALA A 145 10.01 1.49 -43.48
CA ALA A 145 9.67 0.80 -42.22
C ALA A 145 9.26 -0.67 -42.41
N SER A 146 10.01 -1.57 -41.77
CA SER A 146 9.78 -3.02 -41.69
C SER A 146 8.67 -3.43 -40.69
N VAL A 147 7.57 -2.69 -40.58
CA VAL A 147 6.52 -2.92 -39.55
C VAL A 147 5.23 -3.51 -40.17
N PRO A 148 4.64 -4.56 -39.57
CA PRO A 148 3.40 -5.18 -40.05
C PRO A 148 2.20 -4.21 -40.16
N GLY A 149 1.52 -4.20 -41.32
CA GLY A 149 0.45 -3.24 -41.66
C GLY A 149 -0.99 -3.67 -41.31
N PHE A 150 -1.19 -4.70 -40.49
CA PHE A 150 -2.53 -5.28 -40.27
C PHE A 150 -3.43 -4.47 -39.31
N VAL A 151 -2.87 -3.61 -38.45
CA VAL A 151 -3.66 -2.70 -37.60
C VAL A 151 -3.71 -1.30 -38.21
N ARG A 152 -4.86 -0.66 -38.29
CA ARG A 152 -4.99 0.74 -38.76
C ARG A 152 -4.95 1.75 -37.62
N LYS A 153 -5.70 1.50 -36.56
CA LYS A 153 -5.80 2.36 -35.37
C LYS A 153 -5.85 1.50 -34.13
N ALA A 154 -5.47 2.07 -33.01
CA ALA A 154 -5.64 1.41 -31.73
C ALA A 154 -5.84 2.45 -30.62
N PHE A 155 -6.61 2.06 -29.62
CA PHE A 155 -7.08 2.91 -28.54
C PHE A 155 -6.81 2.23 -27.21
N VAL A 156 -6.40 2.99 -26.21
CA VAL A 156 -6.26 2.53 -24.83
C VAL A 156 -7.34 3.24 -24.02
N LEU A 157 -8.34 2.47 -23.60
CA LEU A 157 -9.54 2.91 -22.91
C LEU A 157 -9.51 2.45 -21.46
N ARG A 158 -10.36 3.04 -20.62
CA ARG A 158 -10.57 2.59 -19.24
C ARG A 158 -12.05 2.37 -19.00
N TYR A 159 -12.40 1.29 -18.32
CA TYR A 159 -13.78 0.96 -17.97
C TYR A 159 -13.99 0.94 -16.45
N ALA A 160 -15.23 1.17 -16.01
CA ALA A 160 -15.63 0.99 -14.62
C ALA A 160 -16.04 -0.47 -14.38
N SER A 161 -15.81 -1.00 -13.18
CA SER A 161 -16.18 -2.38 -12.87
C SER A 161 -17.70 -2.47 -12.73
N GLY A 162 -18.36 -3.08 -13.72
CA GLY A 162 -19.77 -3.44 -13.61
C GLY A 162 -20.02 -4.49 -12.53
N SER A 163 -21.24 -4.52 -11.99
CA SER A 163 -21.77 -5.33 -10.89
C SER A 163 -21.77 -6.87 -11.09
N GLY A 164 -21.02 -7.38 -12.07
CA GLY A 164 -20.94 -8.82 -12.41
C GLY A 164 -19.54 -9.44 -12.27
N SER A 165 -18.53 -8.70 -11.81
CA SER A 165 -17.17 -9.24 -11.61
C SER A 165 -16.96 -9.63 -10.14
N ARG A 166 -16.50 -10.87 -9.89
CA ARG A 166 -16.17 -11.39 -8.55
C ARG A 166 -15.27 -10.42 -7.78
N PRO A 167 -15.56 -10.10 -6.51
CA PRO A 167 -14.71 -9.23 -5.70
C PRO A 167 -13.46 -10.00 -5.27
N GLY A 168 -12.34 -9.72 -5.93
CA GLY A 168 -11.04 -10.30 -5.62
C GLY A 168 -10.07 -10.16 -6.80
N SER A 169 -9.04 -9.32 -6.62
CA SER A 169 -8.01 -8.92 -7.60
C SER A 169 -8.49 -7.90 -8.65
N SER A 170 -8.07 -6.65 -8.48
CA SER A 170 -8.03 -5.68 -9.58
C SER A 170 -6.93 -4.66 -9.27
N THR A 171 -5.75 -4.88 -9.84
CA THR A 171 -4.75 -3.84 -10.05
C THR A 171 -5.37 -2.71 -10.88
N SER A 172 -4.83 -1.49 -10.80
CA SER A 172 -5.33 -0.34 -11.57
C SER A 172 -5.36 -0.60 -13.10
N HIS A 173 -4.52 -1.52 -13.61
CA HIS A 173 -4.44 -1.94 -15.02
C HIS A 173 -5.55 -2.89 -15.46
N ASP A 174 -6.18 -3.59 -14.51
CA ASP A 174 -7.29 -4.50 -14.82
C ASP A 174 -8.49 -3.73 -15.39
N ARG A 175 -8.47 -2.39 -15.24
CA ARG A 175 -9.43 -1.45 -15.82
C ARG A 175 -9.01 -0.88 -17.17
N LEU A 176 -7.83 -1.20 -17.70
CA LEU A 176 -7.41 -0.80 -19.04
C LEU A 176 -7.93 -1.79 -20.09
N LEU A 177 -8.41 -1.25 -21.20
CA LEU A 177 -8.90 -2.00 -22.35
C LEU A 177 -8.20 -1.49 -23.60
N VAL A 178 -7.49 -2.37 -24.30
CA VAL A 178 -6.85 -2.03 -25.57
C VAL A 178 -7.76 -2.48 -26.70
N VAL A 179 -8.16 -1.56 -27.57
CA VAL A 179 -9.00 -1.83 -28.74
C VAL A 179 -8.17 -1.56 -29.99
N ALA A 180 -8.04 -2.54 -30.87
CA ALA A 180 -7.37 -2.44 -32.16
C ALA A 180 -8.39 -2.50 -33.30
N VAL A 181 -8.14 -1.72 -34.35
CA VAL A 181 -8.92 -1.69 -35.59
C VAL A 181 -8.13 -2.38 -36.69
N GLY A 182 -8.72 -3.41 -37.29
CA GLY A 182 -8.15 -4.11 -38.44
C GLY A 182 -8.07 -3.20 -39.67
N ASN A 183 -6.99 -3.32 -40.45
CA ASN A 183 -6.74 -2.44 -41.59
C ASN A 183 -7.65 -2.72 -42.79
N VAL A 184 -7.84 -4.00 -43.13
CA VAL A 184 -8.64 -4.39 -44.30
C VAL A 184 -10.08 -4.70 -43.89
N SER A 185 -10.25 -5.33 -42.73
CA SER A 185 -11.55 -5.84 -42.30
C SER A 185 -12.46 -4.79 -41.66
N GLY A 186 -11.90 -3.67 -41.18
CA GLY A 186 -12.64 -2.65 -40.42
C GLY A 186 -13.12 -3.10 -39.03
N ASN A 187 -13.02 -4.40 -38.73
CA ASN A 187 -13.46 -4.99 -37.46
C ASN A 187 -12.61 -4.50 -36.29
N LEU A 188 -13.21 -4.56 -35.11
CA LEU A 188 -12.56 -4.26 -33.84
C LEU A 188 -12.11 -5.55 -33.16
N ALA A 189 -11.02 -5.47 -32.41
CA ALA A 189 -10.63 -6.50 -31.47
C ALA A 189 -10.18 -5.83 -30.19
N PHE A 190 -10.48 -6.43 -29.04
CA PHE A 190 -10.02 -5.92 -27.75
C PHE A 190 -9.22 -6.95 -26.97
N ALA A 191 -8.33 -6.46 -26.12
CA ALA A 191 -7.57 -7.24 -25.17
C ALA A 191 -7.36 -6.44 -23.87
N LYS A 192 -7.24 -7.17 -22.76
CA LYS A 192 -6.78 -6.62 -21.48
C LYS A 192 -5.28 -6.85 -21.33
N PRO A 193 -4.52 -5.92 -20.73
CA PRO A 193 -3.14 -6.19 -20.32
C PRO A 193 -3.06 -7.48 -19.48
N GLY A 194 -2.05 -8.33 -19.73
CA GLY A 194 -1.94 -9.64 -19.05
C GLY A 194 -2.98 -10.70 -19.48
N GLY A 195 -3.93 -10.36 -20.36
CA GLY A 195 -4.87 -11.31 -20.94
C GLY A 195 -4.19 -12.34 -21.84
N ARG A 196 -4.87 -13.46 -22.11
CA ARG A 196 -4.33 -14.56 -22.93
C ARG A 196 -4.60 -14.40 -24.43
N ASN A 197 -5.70 -13.76 -24.83
CA ASN A 197 -6.15 -13.66 -26.22
C ASN A 197 -6.76 -12.29 -26.54
N TRP A 198 -6.75 -11.92 -27.82
CA TRP A 198 -7.60 -10.86 -28.35
C TRP A 198 -8.98 -11.41 -28.71
N ILE A 199 -10.02 -10.63 -28.42
CA ILE A 199 -11.41 -10.98 -28.67
C ILE A 199 -11.96 -10.08 -29.78
N GLN A 200 -12.52 -10.67 -30.83
CA GLN A 200 -13.06 -9.94 -31.98
C GLN A 200 -14.46 -9.39 -31.68
N ILE A 201 -14.68 -8.13 -32.06
CA ILE A 201 -15.98 -7.47 -32.13
C ILE A 201 -16.30 -7.27 -33.62
N ARG A 202 -17.40 -7.87 -34.08
CA ARG A 202 -17.90 -7.67 -35.43
C ARG A 202 -18.54 -6.30 -35.54
N THR A 203 -18.20 -5.58 -36.59
CA THR A 203 -18.82 -4.30 -36.93
C THR A 203 -19.59 -4.42 -38.25
N PRO A 204 -20.64 -3.62 -38.45
CA PRO A 204 -21.22 -3.42 -39.78
C PRO A 204 -20.15 -2.93 -40.79
N PHE A 205 -20.42 -3.05 -42.09
CA PHE A 205 -19.47 -2.63 -43.14
C PHE A 205 -19.16 -1.13 -43.04
N GLY A 206 -17.88 -0.78 -42.86
CA GLY A 206 -17.36 0.60 -42.88
C GLY A 206 -16.09 0.73 -42.04
N ARG A 207 -15.48 1.93 -42.00
CA ARG A 207 -14.18 2.10 -41.33
C ARG A 207 -14.36 2.78 -39.97
N ILE A 208 -13.84 2.18 -38.90
CA ILE A 208 -13.92 2.78 -37.54
C ILE A 208 -12.87 3.87 -37.36
N GLU A 209 -13.30 5.13 -37.28
CA GLU A 209 -12.42 6.29 -37.16
C GLU A 209 -11.98 6.57 -35.72
N SER A 210 -12.85 6.41 -34.74
CA SER A 210 -12.53 6.67 -33.33
C SER A 210 -13.34 5.76 -32.40
N ALA A 211 -12.88 5.57 -31.16
CA ALA A 211 -13.59 4.80 -30.16
C ALA A 211 -13.37 5.37 -28.76
N ALA A 212 -14.40 5.25 -27.92
CA ALA A 212 -14.39 5.73 -26.54
C ALA A 212 -15.17 4.74 -25.65
N TRP A 213 -14.76 4.64 -24.39
CA TRP A 213 -15.54 3.93 -23.38
C TRP A 213 -16.37 4.96 -22.60
N CYS A 214 -17.68 4.80 -22.55
CA CYS A 214 -18.57 5.72 -21.83
C CYS A 214 -19.80 4.95 -21.32
N ASN A 215 -20.29 5.28 -20.12
CA ASN A 215 -21.47 4.65 -19.51
C ASN A 215 -21.47 3.12 -19.62
N ASP A 216 -20.35 2.50 -19.27
CA ASP A 216 -20.10 1.05 -19.28
C ASP A 216 -20.25 0.34 -20.63
N ARG A 217 -20.16 1.08 -21.73
CA ARG A 217 -20.19 0.55 -23.09
C ARG A 217 -19.02 1.04 -23.93
N LEU A 218 -18.60 0.21 -24.87
CA LEU A 218 -17.68 0.62 -25.93
C LEU A 218 -18.50 1.31 -27.03
N PHE A 219 -18.17 2.57 -27.30
CA PHE A 219 -18.68 3.30 -28.45
C PHE A 219 -17.59 3.42 -29.52
N ALA A 220 -17.96 3.25 -30.78
CA ALA A 220 -17.07 3.37 -31.92
C ALA A 220 -17.79 4.14 -33.03
N ILE A 221 -17.11 5.10 -33.65
CA ILE A 221 -17.69 5.91 -34.72
C ILE A 221 -17.09 5.52 -36.07
N MET A 222 -17.96 5.39 -37.06
CA MET A 222 -17.58 5.06 -38.43
C MET A 222 -17.15 6.32 -39.20
N ASP A 223 -16.47 6.14 -40.33
CA ASP A 223 -16.10 7.20 -41.28
C ASP A 223 -17.31 7.87 -41.92
N THR A 224 -18.46 7.19 -41.94
CA THR A 224 -19.77 7.74 -42.31
C THR A 224 -20.37 8.61 -41.20
N GLY A 225 -19.87 8.53 -39.97
CA GLY A 225 -20.37 9.24 -38.80
C GLY A 225 -21.38 8.47 -37.94
N ASN A 226 -21.84 7.29 -38.38
CA ASN A 226 -22.70 6.43 -37.56
C ASN A 226 -21.97 5.99 -36.29
N LEU A 227 -22.65 6.12 -35.15
CA LEU A 227 -22.17 5.70 -33.86
C LEU A 227 -22.61 4.26 -33.60
N LEU A 228 -21.65 3.38 -33.37
CA LEU A 228 -21.86 2.00 -32.93
C LEU A 228 -21.69 1.92 -31.41
N SER A 229 -22.43 1.01 -30.79
CA SER A 229 -22.28 0.64 -29.38
C SER A 229 -22.11 -0.87 -29.23
N CYS A 230 -21.30 -1.28 -28.26
CA CYS A 230 -21.07 -2.68 -27.91
C CYS A 230 -20.97 -2.83 -26.39
N GLU A 231 -21.81 -3.71 -25.83
CA GLU A 231 -21.73 -4.13 -24.45
C GLU A 231 -20.71 -5.26 -24.36
N LEU A 232 -19.59 -5.00 -23.70
CA LEU A 232 -18.55 -5.99 -23.46
C LEU A 232 -18.75 -6.59 -22.07
N PHE A 233 -18.33 -7.85 -21.88
CA PHE A 233 -18.37 -8.56 -20.59
C PHE A 233 -19.72 -9.12 -20.14
N ASP A 234 -20.76 -9.03 -20.97
CA ASP A 234 -21.95 -9.89 -20.83
C ASP A 234 -21.62 -11.33 -21.25
N ASP A 235 -22.31 -12.32 -20.67
CA ASP A 235 -22.13 -13.76 -20.94
C ASP A 235 -22.49 -14.13 -22.39
N SER A 236 -21.64 -13.74 -23.35
CA SER A 236 -21.80 -14.08 -24.77
C SER A 236 -21.36 -15.54 -24.99
N PRO A 237 -22.28 -16.46 -25.35
CA PRO A 237 -21.98 -17.90 -25.48
C PRO A 237 -21.03 -18.24 -26.64
N SER A 238 -20.77 -17.29 -27.54
CA SER A 238 -20.10 -17.51 -28.83
C SER A 238 -18.62 -17.13 -28.87
N GLY A 239 -18.11 -16.47 -27.82
CA GLY A 239 -16.75 -15.91 -27.81
C GLY A 239 -16.51 -14.78 -28.82
N THR A 240 -17.58 -14.22 -29.41
CA THR A 240 -17.55 -13.04 -30.30
C THR A 240 -18.59 -12.02 -29.88
N TYR A 241 -18.25 -10.74 -30.01
CA TYR A 241 -19.13 -9.60 -29.72
C TYR A 241 -19.58 -8.94 -31.02
N GLU A 242 -20.70 -8.24 -31.00
CA GLU A 242 -21.23 -7.51 -32.16
C GLU A 242 -21.53 -6.07 -31.77
N ALA A 243 -21.00 -5.11 -32.52
CA ALA A 243 -21.30 -3.70 -32.35
C ALA A 243 -22.55 -3.36 -33.17
N LYS A 244 -23.52 -2.70 -32.54
CA LYS A 244 -24.80 -2.32 -33.16
C LYS A 244 -24.88 -0.81 -33.33
N GLU A 245 -25.56 -0.38 -34.38
CA GLU A 245 -25.84 1.03 -34.59
C GLU A 245 -26.64 1.61 -33.41
N PHE A 246 -26.17 2.74 -32.89
CA PHE A 246 -26.70 3.41 -31.70
C PHE A 246 -27.32 4.76 -32.05
N ALA A 247 -26.61 5.59 -32.82
CA ALA A 247 -27.05 6.90 -33.26
C ALA A 247 -26.51 7.21 -34.66
N VAL A 248 -27.28 7.95 -35.45
CA VAL A 248 -26.90 8.40 -36.80
C VAL A 248 -26.07 9.67 -36.69
N GLU A 249 -25.27 9.97 -37.69
CA GLU A 249 -24.47 11.18 -37.80
C GLU A 249 -25.31 12.48 -37.79
N PRO A 250 -24.78 13.60 -37.29
CA PRO A 250 -25.33 14.92 -37.59
C PRO A 250 -25.23 15.23 -39.09
N ASP A 251 -26.21 15.96 -39.65
CA ASP A 251 -26.27 16.38 -41.07
C ASP A 251 -25.00 17.10 -41.57
N THR A 252 -24.19 17.65 -40.66
CA THR A 252 -22.95 18.37 -40.97
C THR A 252 -21.75 17.44 -41.23
N VAL A 253 -21.87 16.14 -40.96
CA VAL A 253 -20.78 15.19 -41.19
C VAL A 253 -20.62 14.97 -42.69
N THR A 254 -19.38 15.13 -43.16
CA THR A 254 -18.99 14.84 -44.54
C THR A 254 -17.82 13.86 -44.53
N ALA A 255 -17.64 13.11 -45.62
CA ALA A 255 -16.54 12.16 -45.80
C ALA A 255 -15.12 12.79 -45.72
N TRP A 256 -15.02 14.11 -45.59
CA TRP A 256 -13.76 14.87 -45.54
C TRP A 256 -13.43 15.39 -44.14
N ASN A 257 -14.28 15.14 -43.14
CA ASN A 257 -14.03 15.53 -41.77
C ASN A 257 -13.07 14.55 -41.09
N ASN A 258 -12.17 15.07 -40.24
CA ASN A 258 -11.48 14.25 -39.25
C ASN A 258 -12.41 14.14 -38.02
N ILE A 259 -12.78 12.91 -37.66
CA ILE A 259 -13.83 12.56 -36.70
C ILE A 259 -13.20 11.97 -35.45
N SER A 260 -13.38 12.63 -34.31
CA SER A 260 -12.90 12.15 -33.01
C SER A 260 -14.04 11.98 -32.02
N LEU A 261 -14.06 10.85 -31.32
CA LEU A 261 -15.01 10.56 -30.25
C LEU A 261 -14.30 10.74 -28.90
N VAL A 262 -14.88 11.53 -28.00
CA VAL A 262 -14.26 11.89 -26.73
C VAL A 262 -15.23 11.68 -25.58
N GLU A 263 -14.87 10.81 -24.63
CA GLU A 263 -15.58 10.73 -23.36
C GLU A 263 -15.09 11.86 -22.44
N SER A 264 -16.02 12.47 -21.71
CA SER A 264 -15.71 13.50 -20.73
C SER A 264 -16.76 13.56 -19.63
N SER A 265 -16.46 12.95 -18.48
CA SER A 265 -17.29 13.00 -17.27
C SER A 265 -18.69 12.39 -17.44
N GLY A 266 -18.75 11.23 -18.11
CA GLY A 266 -20.00 10.51 -18.37
C GLY A 266 -20.76 11.01 -19.59
N ASP A 267 -20.32 12.11 -20.20
CA ASP A 267 -20.81 12.60 -21.49
C ASP A 267 -19.96 12.06 -22.64
N LEU A 268 -20.57 11.92 -23.81
CA LEU A 268 -19.89 11.54 -25.05
C LEU A 268 -19.97 12.67 -26.06
N PHE A 269 -18.80 13.12 -26.53
CA PHE A 269 -18.66 14.22 -27.49
C PHE A 269 -18.15 13.72 -28.84
N LEU A 270 -18.80 14.17 -29.90
CA LEU A 270 -18.34 14.06 -31.27
C LEU A 270 -17.67 15.37 -31.68
N VAL A 271 -16.40 15.28 -32.05
CA VAL A 271 -15.61 16.43 -32.51
C VAL A 271 -15.32 16.29 -34.00
N LEU A 272 -15.82 17.24 -34.78
CA LEU A 272 -15.60 17.33 -36.21
C LEU A 272 -14.58 18.43 -36.50
N ARG A 273 -13.47 18.07 -37.14
CA ARG A 273 -12.46 19.02 -37.60
C ARG A 273 -12.68 19.37 -39.07
N PHE A 274 -12.63 20.66 -39.38
CA PHE A 274 -12.75 21.20 -40.73
C PHE A 274 -11.43 21.83 -41.17
N PHE A 275 -11.05 21.60 -42.43
CA PHE A 275 -9.81 22.14 -43.00
C PHE A 275 -10.11 23.25 -44.00
N SER A 276 -9.24 24.26 -44.07
CA SER A 276 -9.27 25.32 -45.10
C SER A 276 -8.34 24.97 -46.25
N GLY A 277 -8.77 25.23 -47.48
CA GLY A 277 -7.91 25.17 -48.67
C GLY A 277 -7.79 26.52 -49.36
N GLU A 278 -6.56 26.98 -49.63
CA GLU A 278 -6.31 28.07 -50.57
C GLU A 278 -6.00 27.50 -51.96
N ASN A 279 -6.70 28.03 -52.99
CA ASN A 279 -6.41 27.83 -54.42
C ASN A 279 -6.20 26.38 -54.88
N GLY A 280 -6.99 25.44 -54.36
CA GLY A 280 -7.04 24.05 -54.86
C GLY A 280 -5.74 23.25 -54.72
N LYS A 281 -4.80 23.69 -53.88
CA LYS A 281 -3.49 23.01 -53.74
C LYS A 281 -3.15 22.51 -52.32
N ASN A 282 -3.72 23.08 -51.25
CA ASN A 282 -3.36 22.72 -49.87
C ASN A 282 -4.60 22.56 -48.96
N TRP A 283 -5.17 21.35 -48.82
CA TRP A 283 -6.36 21.03 -48.01
C TRP A 283 -6.00 20.62 -46.55
N HIS A 284 -5.13 21.35 -45.86
CA HIS A 284 -4.40 20.72 -44.73
C HIS A 284 -4.17 21.60 -43.51
N LYS A 285 -4.76 22.81 -43.44
CA LYS A 285 -4.75 23.65 -42.24
C LYS A 285 -6.11 23.67 -41.58
N THR A 286 -6.15 23.56 -40.26
CA THR A 286 -7.39 23.59 -39.49
C THR A 286 -8.07 24.93 -39.63
N LYS A 287 -9.33 24.90 -40.04
CA LYS A 287 -10.19 26.07 -40.18
C LYS A 287 -11.02 26.28 -38.93
N SER A 288 -11.65 25.21 -38.45
CA SER A 288 -12.59 25.25 -37.33
C SER A 288 -12.88 23.86 -36.79
N PHE A 289 -13.51 23.82 -35.62
CA PHE A 289 -14.11 22.61 -35.07
C PHE A 289 -15.59 22.82 -34.79
N GLU A 290 -16.35 21.73 -34.93
CA GLU A 290 -17.68 21.61 -34.37
C GLU A 290 -17.71 20.49 -33.36
N VAL A 291 -18.44 20.71 -32.26
CA VAL A 291 -18.56 19.72 -31.19
C VAL A 291 -20.04 19.47 -30.96
N TYR A 292 -20.38 18.19 -30.87
CA TYR A 292 -21.73 17.71 -30.57
C TYR A 292 -21.67 16.84 -29.32
N LYS A 293 -22.65 16.99 -28.44
CA LYS A 293 -22.86 16.12 -27.28
C LYS A 293 -23.97 15.13 -27.63
N LEU A 294 -23.75 13.85 -27.32
CA LEU A 294 -24.76 12.82 -27.49
C LEU A 294 -25.81 12.95 -26.38
N ASP A 295 -27.07 12.98 -26.78
CA ASP A 295 -28.18 12.64 -25.90
C ASP A 295 -28.38 11.12 -25.95
N PHE A 296 -28.08 10.42 -24.86
CA PHE A 296 -28.18 8.96 -24.80
C PHE A 296 -29.62 8.44 -24.87
N GLU A 297 -30.61 9.24 -24.43
CA GLU A 297 -32.02 8.85 -24.44
C GLU A 297 -32.63 9.08 -25.81
N ALA A 298 -32.44 10.27 -26.38
CA ALA A 298 -32.94 10.62 -27.71
C ALA A 298 -32.14 9.96 -28.84
N LYS A 299 -30.90 9.53 -28.57
CA LYS A 299 -29.93 9.01 -29.56
C LYS A 299 -29.63 10.01 -30.67
N GLU A 300 -29.64 11.28 -30.32
CA GLU A 300 -29.42 12.41 -31.21
C GLU A 300 -28.21 13.25 -30.75
N TRP A 301 -27.59 13.94 -31.71
CA TRP A 301 -26.45 14.79 -31.48
C TRP A 301 -26.85 16.25 -31.34
N ALA A 302 -26.59 16.85 -30.17
CA ALA A 302 -26.83 18.25 -29.91
C ALA A 302 -25.53 19.07 -30.06
N LYS A 303 -25.52 20.06 -30.96
CA LYS A 303 -24.36 20.96 -31.13
C LYS A 303 -24.12 21.78 -29.86
N VAL A 304 -22.90 21.77 -29.34
CA VAL A 304 -22.53 22.56 -28.16
C VAL A 304 -21.83 23.86 -28.55
N GLN A 305 -22.10 24.93 -27.79
CA GLN A 305 -21.49 26.25 -27.97
C GLN A 305 -20.29 26.49 -27.04
N GLY A 306 -20.06 25.58 -26.09
CA GLY A 306 -18.94 25.62 -25.14
C GLY A 306 -18.85 24.28 -24.40
N LEU A 307 -17.73 24.05 -23.72
CA LEU A 307 -17.47 22.83 -22.96
C LEU A 307 -17.38 23.09 -21.44
N GLY A 308 -17.74 24.30 -21.00
CA GLY A 308 -17.58 24.74 -19.62
C GLY A 308 -16.11 24.65 -19.18
N ASP A 309 -15.89 23.93 -18.08
CA ASP A 309 -14.57 23.67 -17.49
C ASP A 309 -13.74 22.62 -18.25
N ARG A 310 -14.23 22.03 -19.35
CA ARG A 310 -13.53 20.96 -20.06
C ARG A 310 -12.65 21.47 -21.19
N ALA A 311 -11.50 20.83 -21.38
CA ALA A 311 -10.63 21.02 -22.53
C ALA A 311 -10.34 19.69 -23.21
N LEU A 312 -10.38 19.67 -24.55
CA LEU A 312 -10.16 18.47 -25.34
C LEU A 312 -8.78 18.52 -25.99
N PHE A 313 -8.09 17.38 -26.05
CA PHE A 313 -6.81 17.22 -26.75
C PHE A 313 -7.00 16.18 -27.84
N ILE A 314 -6.70 16.56 -29.09
CA ILE A 314 -6.98 15.75 -30.27
C ILE A 314 -5.73 15.67 -31.15
N ASP A 315 -5.39 14.48 -31.64
CA ASP A 315 -4.33 14.29 -32.64
C ASP A 315 -4.81 13.65 -33.95
N GLY A 316 -3.95 13.71 -34.97
CA GLY A 316 -4.25 13.23 -36.32
C GLY A 316 -4.37 11.71 -36.47
N ASP A 317 -3.90 10.92 -35.50
CA ASP A 317 -4.12 9.46 -35.47
C ASP A 317 -5.42 9.08 -34.73
N ASN A 318 -6.23 10.10 -34.38
CA ASN A 318 -7.58 10.04 -33.79
C ASN A 318 -7.62 9.54 -32.34
N TYR A 319 -6.52 9.77 -31.62
CA TYR A 319 -6.53 9.72 -30.16
C TYR A 319 -7.07 11.05 -29.63
N ALA A 320 -8.00 10.96 -28.67
CA ALA A 320 -8.60 12.11 -28.03
C ALA A 320 -8.75 11.90 -26.53
N MET A 321 -8.64 12.98 -25.76
CA MET A 321 -8.84 12.98 -24.32
C MET A 321 -9.46 14.29 -23.84
N SER A 322 -10.08 14.25 -22.66
CA SER A 322 -10.67 15.41 -21.98
C SER A 322 -10.03 15.62 -20.62
N LEU A 323 -9.79 16.87 -20.24
CA LEU A 323 -9.30 17.29 -18.92
C LEU A 323 -10.18 18.38 -18.33
N SER A 324 -10.25 18.44 -16.99
CA SER A 324 -10.78 19.60 -16.27
C SER A 324 -9.75 20.74 -16.27
N ALA A 325 -10.17 21.93 -16.68
CA ALA A 325 -9.36 23.13 -16.66
C ALA A 325 -9.16 23.67 -15.24
N SER A 326 -10.11 23.45 -14.33
CA SER A 326 -9.96 23.81 -12.92
C SER A 326 -8.95 22.93 -12.18
N GLU A 327 -8.78 21.67 -12.59
CA GLU A 327 -7.77 20.76 -12.05
C GLU A 327 -6.36 21.03 -12.61
N VAL A 328 -6.27 21.63 -13.80
CA VAL A 328 -5.01 21.93 -14.50
C VAL A 328 -4.89 23.44 -14.72
N LYS A 329 -4.16 24.11 -13.81
CA LYS A 329 -4.07 25.58 -13.68
C LYS A 329 -3.81 26.33 -15.00
N GLU A 330 -3.13 25.71 -15.96
CA GLU A 330 -2.72 26.31 -17.23
C GLU A 330 -3.58 25.88 -18.43
N CYS A 331 -4.50 24.94 -18.19
CA CYS A 331 -5.49 24.53 -19.16
C CYS A 331 -6.62 25.56 -19.24
N LYS A 332 -7.14 25.77 -20.44
CA LYS A 332 -8.26 26.70 -20.68
C LYS A 332 -9.51 25.88 -20.93
N GLY A 333 -10.54 26.12 -20.13
CA GLY A 333 -11.86 25.54 -20.35
C GLY A 333 -12.43 25.94 -21.71
N SER A 334 -13.32 25.13 -22.25
CA SER A 334 -13.97 25.35 -23.55
C SER A 334 -12.99 25.50 -24.72
N CYS A 335 -11.85 24.82 -24.66
CA CYS A 335 -10.81 24.84 -25.70
C CYS A 335 -10.49 23.44 -26.24
N ILE A 336 -10.04 23.37 -27.49
CA ILE A 336 -9.53 22.16 -28.15
C ILE A 336 -8.07 22.38 -28.53
N TYR A 337 -7.18 21.59 -27.96
CA TYR A 337 -5.76 21.53 -28.29
C TYR A 337 -5.55 20.48 -29.38
N PHE A 338 -4.98 20.87 -30.53
CA PHE A 338 -4.90 19.99 -31.68
C PHE A 338 -3.50 19.91 -32.30
N VAL A 339 -3.20 18.75 -32.90
CA VAL A 339 -2.03 18.50 -33.75
C VAL A 339 -2.41 17.65 -34.97
N GLU A 340 -1.85 17.95 -36.13
CA GLU A 340 -2.04 17.15 -37.37
C GLU A 340 -0.83 17.27 -38.30
N LYS A 341 -0.66 16.31 -39.20
CA LYS A 341 0.34 16.36 -40.27
C LYS A 341 -0.12 17.23 -41.44
N TYR A 342 0.78 18.09 -41.92
CA TYR A 342 0.62 18.70 -43.24
C TYR A 342 0.97 17.68 -44.33
N TRP A 343 -0.05 17.08 -44.91
CA TRP A 343 0.05 16.37 -46.19
C TRP A 343 -0.10 17.37 -47.34
N ASN A 344 0.34 17.03 -48.55
CA ASN A 344 -0.10 17.71 -49.75
C ASN A 344 -1.20 16.89 -50.45
N LYS A 345 -1.85 17.48 -51.45
CA LYS A 345 -2.91 16.85 -52.26
C LYS A 345 -2.53 15.53 -52.94
N TRP A 346 -1.25 15.16 -52.96
CA TRP A 346 -0.72 13.93 -53.54
C TRP A 346 -0.31 12.91 -52.47
N GLY A 347 -0.70 13.12 -51.21
CA GLY A 347 -0.36 12.24 -50.09
C GLY A 347 1.13 12.26 -49.73
N ARG A 348 1.88 13.30 -50.13
CA ARG A 348 3.27 13.50 -49.67
C ARG A 348 3.31 14.48 -48.50
N TYR A 349 4.03 14.08 -47.46
CA TYR A 349 4.30 14.90 -46.29
C TYR A 349 5.14 16.13 -46.65
N LEU A 350 4.73 17.32 -46.18
CA LEU A 350 5.39 18.60 -46.48
C LEU A 350 6.33 19.11 -45.38
N GLY A 351 6.57 18.33 -44.31
CA GLY A 351 7.60 18.65 -43.31
C GLY A 351 7.17 19.54 -42.13
N SER A 352 5.91 19.95 -42.04
CA SER A 352 5.39 20.73 -40.90
C SER A 352 4.17 20.07 -40.25
N TYR A 353 3.85 20.49 -39.02
CA TYR A 353 2.65 20.05 -38.27
C TYR A 353 1.68 21.21 -38.02
N ASP A 354 0.38 20.96 -38.14
CA ASP A 354 -0.69 21.91 -37.84
C ASP A 354 -1.08 21.82 -36.38
N VAL A 355 -0.56 22.75 -35.57
CA VAL A 355 -0.66 22.74 -34.11
C VAL A 355 -1.30 24.04 -33.62
N GLY A 356 -2.28 23.93 -32.72
CA GLY A 356 -2.93 25.12 -32.16
C GLY A 356 -3.96 24.83 -31.08
N ILE A 357 -4.57 25.91 -30.60
CA ILE A 357 -5.65 25.90 -29.61
C ILE A 357 -6.87 26.57 -30.23
N PHE A 358 -8.00 25.89 -30.29
CA PHE A 358 -9.28 26.42 -30.75
C PHE A 358 -10.19 26.73 -29.56
N SER A 359 -10.67 27.97 -29.44
CA SER A 359 -11.74 28.33 -28.50
C SER A 359 -13.09 27.92 -29.08
N VAL A 360 -13.82 27.05 -28.39
CA VAL A 360 -15.16 26.61 -28.83
C VAL A 360 -16.17 27.74 -28.74
N VAL A 361 -16.00 28.62 -27.75
CA VAL A 361 -16.85 29.79 -27.50
C VAL A 361 -16.59 30.88 -28.52
N ASP A 362 -15.32 31.28 -28.70
CA ASP A 362 -14.97 32.41 -29.55
C ASP A 362 -14.83 32.03 -31.03
N ARG A 363 -14.78 30.72 -31.33
CA ARG A 363 -14.51 30.14 -32.67
C ARG A 363 -13.19 30.60 -33.28
N LEU A 364 -12.20 30.95 -32.44
CA LEU A 364 -10.88 31.44 -32.85
C LEU A 364 -9.81 30.35 -32.68
N ILE A 365 -8.89 30.29 -33.66
CA ILE A 365 -7.69 29.45 -33.59
C ILE A 365 -6.49 30.33 -33.20
N THR A 366 -5.82 29.95 -32.12
CA THR A 366 -4.49 30.46 -31.77
C THR A 366 -3.45 29.44 -32.24
N PRO A 367 -2.69 29.71 -33.32
CA PRO A 367 -1.65 28.80 -33.79
C PRO A 367 -0.50 28.74 -32.78
N HIS A 368 0.09 27.56 -32.59
CA HIS A 368 1.25 27.38 -31.73
C HIS A 368 2.45 26.96 -32.59
N PHE A 369 3.49 27.78 -32.65
CA PHE A 369 4.65 27.50 -33.48
C PHE A 369 5.55 26.45 -32.81
N VAL A 370 5.97 25.46 -33.59
CA VAL A 370 6.91 24.40 -33.21
C VAL A 370 8.01 24.48 -34.28
N SER A 371 9.23 24.91 -33.90
CA SER A 371 10.37 25.32 -34.77
C SER A 371 10.71 24.46 -36.01
N ASP A 372 11.43 25.02 -36.99
CA ASP A 372 11.77 24.32 -38.26
C ASP A 372 12.65 23.06 -38.12
N ALA A 373 13.17 22.77 -36.92
CA ALA A 373 13.91 21.55 -36.59
C ALA A 373 13.05 20.26 -36.66
N PHE A 374 11.72 20.39 -36.81
CA PHE A 374 10.76 19.27 -36.87
C PHE A 374 10.53 18.71 -38.29
N SER A 375 11.34 19.15 -39.27
CA SER A 375 11.17 18.86 -40.71
C SER A 375 11.87 17.58 -41.21
N SER A 376 12.41 16.75 -40.30
CA SER A 376 13.03 15.47 -40.64
C SER A 376 11.99 14.47 -41.17
N CYS A 377 12.10 14.20 -42.46
CA CYS A 377 11.18 13.42 -43.27
C CYS A 377 11.28 11.92 -42.94
N ALA A 378 10.12 11.25 -42.93
CA ALA A 378 9.93 9.81 -43.14
C ALA A 378 9.74 8.84 -41.96
N VAL A 379 9.79 9.22 -40.68
CA VAL A 379 9.74 8.19 -39.60
C VAL A 379 8.52 8.33 -38.69
N ARG A 380 7.71 7.25 -38.68
CA ARG A 380 6.60 7.03 -37.74
C ARG A 380 7.14 6.88 -36.30
N PRO A 381 6.34 7.19 -35.26
CA PRO A 381 4.94 7.64 -35.29
C PRO A 381 4.78 9.16 -35.44
N ASN A 382 3.54 9.61 -35.62
CA ASN A 382 3.17 11.03 -35.64
C ASN A 382 3.38 11.66 -34.25
N PRO A 383 3.37 12.99 -34.14
CA PRO A 383 3.29 13.62 -32.84
C PRO A 383 1.99 13.21 -32.14
N ILE A 384 2.13 12.75 -30.90
CA ILE A 384 1.04 12.17 -30.11
C ILE A 384 1.01 12.88 -28.76
N TRP A 385 -0.19 13.16 -28.27
CA TRP A 385 -0.35 13.68 -26.92
C TRP A 385 -0.06 12.59 -25.88
N VAL A 386 0.83 12.90 -24.95
CA VAL A 386 1.24 12.02 -23.86
C VAL A 386 1.03 12.75 -22.56
N MET A 387 0.19 12.20 -21.70
CA MET A 387 0.11 12.67 -20.32
C MET A 387 1.42 12.30 -19.61
N PRO A 388 2.20 13.27 -19.11
CA PRO A 388 3.37 12.98 -18.28
C PRO A 388 2.88 12.58 -16.89
N SER A 389 2.34 11.36 -16.80
CA SER A 389 1.79 10.81 -15.57
C SER A 389 2.59 9.59 -15.14
N LEU A 390 2.97 9.53 -13.85
CA LEU A 390 3.47 8.30 -13.20
C LEU A 390 2.32 7.51 -12.57
N CYS A 391 1.10 7.61 -13.13
CA CYS A 391 -0.14 6.91 -12.72
C CYS A 391 0.15 5.61 -11.94
N ASP A 392 -0.66 5.32 -10.90
CA ASP A 392 -0.70 4.14 -9.99
C ASP A 392 -0.68 2.75 -10.65
N LEU A 393 -0.49 2.72 -11.95
CA LEU A 393 -0.33 1.65 -12.89
C LEU A 393 1.16 1.18 -12.97
N CYS A 394 2.01 1.29 -11.95
CA CYS A 394 3.40 0.78 -12.08
C CYS A 394 3.84 -0.18 -10.97
N PHE A 395 2.98 -0.41 -9.98
CA PHE A 395 3.24 -1.34 -8.90
C PHE A 395 2.80 -2.76 -9.28
N GLY A 396 3.49 -3.36 -10.25
CA GLY A 396 3.31 -4.77 -10.57
C GLY A 396 3.78 -5.21 -11.95
N CYS A 397 5.07 -5.05 -12.32
CA CYS A 397 5.80 -5.94 -13.23
C CYS A 397 7.18 -5.37 -13.61
N VAL A 398 8.25 -5.83 -12.95
CA VAL A 398 9.56 -6.12 -13.59
C VAL A 398 10.23 -7.27 -12.81
N LYS A 399 10.02 -8.52 -13.24
CA LYS A 399 10.97 -9.62 -12.97
C LYS A 399 11.75 -9.90 -14.27
N PRO A 400 13.08 -10.04 -14.24
CA PRO A 400 13.85 -10.49 -15.41
C PRO A 400 13.60 -12.00 -15.68
N PRO A 401 13.71 -12.46 -16.94
CA PRO A 401 13.43 -13.84 -17.30
C PRO A 401 14.68 -14.70 -17.16
N PHE A 402 14.66 -15.77 -16.35
CA PHE A 402 15.58 -16.90 -16.55
C PHE A 402 14.98 -18.23 -16.06
N LEU A 403 14.80 -19.09 -17.07
CA LEU A 403 14.90 -20.55 -17.16
C LEU A 403 14.20 -21.47 -16.12
N LYS A 404 13.32 -22.29 -16.71
CA LYS A 404 12.66 -23.49 -16.21
C LYS A 404 13.63 -24.47 -15.53
N GLY A 405 13.18 -25.05 -14.42
CA GLY A 405 13.65 -26.32 -13.87
C GLY A 405 12.50 -26.97 -13.10
N GLU A 406 12.15 -28.19 -13.49
CA GLU A 406 10.95 -28.94 -13.09
C GLU A 406 10.96 -29.32 -11.60
N LEU A 407 9.80 -29.22 -10.96
CA LEU A 407 9.48 -29.83 -9.66
C LEU A 407 8.89 -31.21 -9.91
N VAL A 408 9.56 -32.25 -9.40
CA VAL A 408 8.96 -33.57 -9.18
C VAL A 408 8.45 -33.60 -7.74
N ALA A 409 7.14 -33.76 -7.59
CA ALA A 409 6.45 -34.01 -6.34
C ALA A 409 6.82 -35.41 -5.81
N THR A 410 7.05 -35.53 -4.51
CA THR A 410 6.81 -36.80 -3.79
C THR A 410 6.17 -36.51 -2.44
N GLU A 411 5.16 -37.33 -2.18
CA GLU A 411 4.24 -37.38 -1.05
C GLU A 411 4.96 -37.72 0.26
N PHE A 412 4.41 -37.28 1.40
CA PHE A 412 4.46 -38.06 2.62
C PHE A 412 3.16 -37.90 3.43
N CYS A 413 2.39 -38.99 3.45
CA CYS A 413 1.30 -39.24 4.39
C CYS A 413 1.83 -39.66 5.76
N GLU A 414 0.96 -39.46 6.75
CA GLU A 414 1.03 -39.87 8.15
C GLU A 414 1.45 -41.34 8.37
N ALA A 415 2.30 -41.56 9.38
CA ALA A 415 2.27 -42.75 10.22
C ALA A 415 2.92 -42.45 11.58
N GLY A 416 2.17 -42.72 12.65
CA GLY A 416 2.64 -42.55 14.02
C GLY A 416 3.44 -43.73 14.59
N VAL A 417 3.74 -43.56 15.88
CA VAL A 417 4.30 -44.49 16.88
C VAL A 417 5.82 -44.45 17.06
N GLY A 418 6.25 -43.99 18.24
CA GLY A 418 7.60 -44.20 18.76
C GLY A 418 8.00 -43.24 19.89
N TYR A 419 7.33 -43.28 21.04
CA TYR A 419 7.87 -42.67 22.26
C TYR A 419 9.12 -43.44 22.71
N THR A 420 10.29 -42.83 22.54
CA THR A 420 11.51 -43.19 23.26
C THR A 420 11.94 -42.01 24.12
N GLN A 421 11.84 -42.20 25.44
CA GLN A 421 12.47 -41.36 26.45
C GLN A 421 13.97 -41.24 26.15
N CYS A 422 14.42 -40.05 25.77
CA CYS A 422 15.81 -39.65 25.99
C CYS A 422 15.83 -38.74 27.22
N GLY A 423 16.56 -39.20 28.24
CA GLY A 423 16.67 -38.54 29.53
C GLY A 423 17.15 -37.08 29.39
N ALA A 424 16.52 -36.20 30.15
CA ALA A 424 17.01 -34.86 30.39
C ALA A 424 18.39 -34.94 31.05
N SER A 425 19.42 -34.55 30.30
CA SER A 425 20.72 -34.20 30.88
C SER A 425 20.54 -32.93 31.72
N PRO A 426 21.09 -32.86 32.95
CA PRO A 426 21.06 -31.65 33.76
C PRO A 426 21.85 -30.55 33.07
N TYR A 427 21.22 -29.37 32.91
CA TYR A 427 21.73 -28.10 32.38
C TYR A 427 23.24 -28.08 32.07
N SER A 428 23.61 -28.34 30.81
CA SER A 428 24.88 -27.86 30.27
C SER A 428 24.80 -26.33 30.25
N SER A 429 25.72 -25.64 30.95
CA SER A 429 25.85 -24.17 30.88
C SER A 429 25.97 -23.75 29.41
N SER A 430 25.00 -23.00 28.88
CA SER A 430 25.12 -22.51 27.51
C SER A 430 26.05 -21.29 27.50
N LYS A 431 27.23 -21.48 26.92
CA LYS A 431 28.21 -20.41 26.69
C LYS A 431 28.21 -20.08 25.21
N ILE A 432 27.82 -18.84 24.88
CA ILE A 432 27.75 -18.36 23.49
C ILE A 432 28.61 -17.11 23.35
N LEU A 433 29.38 -17.04 22.28
CA LEU A 433 30.03 -15.81 21.82
C LEU A 433 29.44 -15.40 20.48
N ILE A 434 28.80 -14.24 20.43
CA ILE A 434 28.38 -13.60 19.18
C ILE A 434 29.52 -12.66 18.76
N LYS A 435 30.12 -12.91 17.60
CA LYS A 435 31.39 -12.29 17.20
C LYS A 435 31.26 -11.40 15.97
N GLY A 436 31.89 -10.23 16.00
CA GLY A 436 32.09 -9.36 14.83
C GLY A 436 30.87 -8.57 14.35
N GLY A 437 29.77 -8.61 15.08
CA GLY A 437 28.53 -7.89 14.74
C GLY A 437 28.52 -6.42 15.17
N THR A 438 27.53 -5.69 14.64
CA THR A 438 27.19 -4.36 15.16
C THR A 438 26.12 -4.51 16.22
N VAL A 439 26.49 -4.31 17.50
CA VAL A 439 25.55 -4.29 18.62
C VAL A 439 24.73 -3.01 18.55
N VAL A 440 23.40 -3.14 18.55
CA VAL A 440 22.49 -2.00 18.47
C VAL A 440 21.56 -1.99 19.68
N ASN A 441 21.59 -0.88 20.42
CA ASN A 441 20.61 -0.54 21.45
C ASN A 441 19.80 0.69 21.00
N ALA A 442 18.72 1.03 21.71
CA ALA A 442 17.86 2.18 21.34
C ALA A 442 18.56 3.55 21.32
N HIS A 443 19.75 3.67 21.90
CA HIS A 443 20.47 4.95 22.06
C HIS A 443 21.88 4.95 21.43
N HIS A 444 22.39 3.79 21.04
CA HIS A 444 23.78 3.64 20.62
C HIS A 444 23.98 2.37 19.77
N GLN A 445 24.98 2.40 18.89
CA GLN A 445 25.47 1.23 18.16
C GLN A 445 26.99 1.21 18.15
N GLU A 446 27.57 0.02 18.28
CA GLU A 446 29.03 -0.21 18.26
C GLU A 446 29.37 -1.58 17.66
N ILE A 447 30.58 -1.70 17.12
CA ILE A 447 31.13 -3.01 16.74
C ILE A 447 31.71 -3.64 18.01
N ALA A 448 31.09 -4.73 18.47
CA ALA A 448 31.49 -5.43 19.68
C ALA A 448 31.11 -6.91 19.59
N ASP A 449 31.81 -7.74 20.36
CA ASP A 449 31.40 -9.11 20.60
C ASP A 449 30.49 -9.15 21.84
N VAL A 450 29.54 -10.08 21.86
CA VAL A 450 28.62 -10.32 22.99
C VAL A 450 28.87 -11.72 23.54
N TYR A 451 29.33 -11.79 24.79
CA TYR A 451 29.50 -13.05 25.51
C TYR A 451 28.30 -13.30 26.41
N VAL A 452 27.72 -14.49 26.25
CA VAL A 452 26.57 -14.98 27.01
C VAL A 452 27.00 -16.19 27.83
N GLU A 453 26.63 -16.17 29.09
CA GLU A 453 26.86 -17.28 30.03
C GLU A 453 25.61 -17.47 30.88
N ASP A 454 25.12 -18.70 30.96
CA ASP A 454 23.98 -19.11 31.79
C ASP A 454 22.70 -18.26 31.57
N GLY A 455 22.47 -17.88 30.31
CA GLY A 455 21.29 -17.13 29.91
C GLY A 455 21.36 -15.62 30.15
N ILE A 456 22.52 -15.10 30.56
CA ILE A 456 22.76 -13.67 30.83
C ILE A 456 23.88 -13.15 29.93
N ILE A 457 23.77 -11.89 29.50
CA ILE A 457 24.86 -11.20 28.82
C ILE A 457 25.94 -10.86 29.85
N ALA A 458 27.08 -11.54 29.77
CA ALA A 458 28.18 -11.42 30.71
C ALA A 458 29.22 -10.37 30.27
N ALA A 459 29.39 -10.13 28.97
CA ALA A 459 30.27 -9.07 28.46
C ALA A 459 29.82 -8.56 27.08
N VAL A 460 30.02 -7.25 26.86
CA VAL A 460 29.90 -6.59 25.55
C VAL A 460 31.17 -5.76 25.35
N LYS A 461 32.06 -6.20 24.46
CA LYS A 461 33.34 -5.51 24.15
C LYS A 461 33.98 -6.11 22.89
N PRO A 462 34.89 -5.39 22.20
CA PRO A 462 35.57 -5.96 21.05
C PRO A 462 36.58 -7.06 21.43
N ASN A 463 36.77 -8.02 20.52
CA ASN A 463 37.85 -9.04 20.54
C ASN A 463 37.84 -9.93 21.80
N ILE A 464 36.67 -10.44 22.18
CA ILE A 464 36.56 -11.40 23.30
C ILE A 464 37.22 -12.73 22.88
N LYS A 465 38.13 -13.22 23.73
CA LYS A 465 38.75 -14.53 23.59
C LYS A 465 38.01 -15.54 24.46
N VAL A 466 37.68 -16.69 23.90
CA VAL A 466 36.97 -17.79 24.56
C VAL A 466 37.69 -19.11 24.31
N GLY A 467 37.47 -20.09 25.18
CA GLY A 467 37.95 -21.47 24.99
C GLY A 467 37.13 -22.25 23.95
N ASP A 468 37.56 -23.47 23.66
CA ASP A 468 36.93 -24.34 22.64
C ASP A 468 35.52 -24.81 23.03
N GLU A 469 35.17 -24.72 24.31
CA GLU A 469 33.87 -25.10 24.87
C GLU A 469 32.73 -24.10 24.64
N VAL A 470 33.01 -22.96 23.99
CA VAL A 470 32.04 -21.88 23.76
C VAL A 470 31.52 -21.93 22.32
N THR A 471 30.20 -21.94 22.15
CA THR A 471 29.57 -21.85 20.83
C THR A 471 29.82 -20.45 20.24
N VAL A 472 30.45 -20.37 19.08
CA VAL A 472 30.72 -19.08 18.40
C VAL A 472 29.74 -18.88 17.25
N LEU A 473 29.02 -17.76 17.26
CA LEU A 473 28.12 -17.32 16.21
C LEU A 473 28.74 -16.13 15.46
N ASP A 474 28.91 -16.25 14.15
CA ASP A 474 29.44 -15.17 13.32
C ASP A 474 28.34 -14.17 12.95
N ALA A 475 28.49 -12.94 13.46
CA ALA A 475 27.62 -11.82 13.19
C ALA A 475 28.28 -10.76 12.29
N THR A 476 29.39 -11.07 11.61
CA THR A 476 30.09 -10.14 10.72
C THR A 476 29.14 -9.55 9.65
N GLY A 477 29.06 -8.22 9.60
CA GLY A 477 28.17 -7.51 8.67
C GLY A 477 26.67 -7.59 9.03
N LYS A 478 26.33 -8.11 10.21
CA LYS A 478 24.97 -8.25 10.74
C LYS A 478 24.79 -7.39 11.99
N PHE A 479 23.53 -7.17 12.35
CA PHE A 479 23.16 -6.47 13.57
C PHE A 479 22.85 -7.45 14.71
N VAL A 480 23.35 -7.15 15.90
CA VAL A 480 23.10 -7.89 17.14
C VAL A 480 22.22 -7.01 18.02
N MET A 481 20.97 -7.40 18.20
CA MET A 481 19.93 -6.55 18.81
C MET A 481 19.20 -7.29 19.92
N PRO A 482 18.55 -6.60 20.86
CA PRO A 482 17.60 -7.24 21.76
C PRO A 482 16.52 -7.94 20.94
N GLY A 483 16.11 -9.13 21.36
CA GLY A 483 14.94 -9.77 20.79
C GLY A 483 13.69 -8.90 20.97
N GLY A 484 12.80 -8.98 19.98
CA GLY A 484 11.57 -8.20 19.99
C GLY A 484 10.69 -8.53 21.19
N ILE A 485 9.94 -7.54 21.68
CA ILE A 485 8.89 -7.73 22.68
C ILE A 485 7.56 -7.34 22.06
N ASP A 486 6.61 -8.28 21.99
CA ASP A 486 5.26 -8.03 21.49
C ASP A 486 4.27 -7.85 22.65
N PRO A 487 3.81 -6.63 22.95
CA PRO A 487 2.90 -6.39 24.08
C PRO A 487 1.44 -6.72 23.76
N HIS A 488 1.12 -7.27 22.59
CA HIS A 488 -0.27 -7.48 22.23
C HIS A 488 -0.51 -8.80 21.51
N THR A 489 -0.79 -9.84 22.30
CA THR A 489 -1.16 -11.16 21.79
C THR A 489 -2.38 -11.72 22.52
N HIS A 490 -3.05 -12.66 21.87
CA HIS A 490 -4.15 -13.44 22.44
C HIS A 490 -3.95 -14.92 22.09
N LEU A 491 -3.17 -15.64 22.90
CA LEU A 491 -2.86 -17.06 22.69
C LEU A 491 -3.82 -17.96 23.48
N ALA A 492 -4.36 -18.99 22.83
CA ALA A 492 -5.41 -19.87 23.35
C ALA A 492 -6.58 -19.08 24.00
N MET A 493 -7.01 -17.99 23.38
CA MET A 493 -8.12 -17.15 23.87
C MET A 493 -9.46 -17.70 23.39
N ASN A 494 -10.41 -17.90 24.32
CA ASN A 494 -11.80 -18.16 23.98
C ASN A 494 -12.49 -16.86 23.58
N PHE A 495 -12.89 -16.74 22.31
CA PHE A 495 -13.46 -15.53 21.77
C PHE A 495 -14.44 -15.81 20.62
N MET A 496 -15.57 -15.10 20.61
CA MET A 496 -16.61 -15.20 19.57
C MET A 496 -17.01 -16.65 19.23
N ALA A 497 -17.33 -17.44 20.26
CA ALA A 497 -17.79 -18.83 20.19
C ALA A 497 -16.76 -19.88 19.72
N THR A 498 -15.48 -19.51 19.60
CA THR A 498 -14.39 -20.45 19.31
C THR A 498 -13.13 -20.07 20.09
N GLU A 499 -12.01 -20.78 19.88
CA GLU A 499 -10.71 -20.51 20.50
C GLU A 499 -9.69 -20.15 19.40
N THR A 500 -8.78 -19.22 19.67
CA THR A 500 -7.66 -18.93 18.76
C THR A 500 -6.82 -20.18 18.51
N LEU A 501 -6.32 -20.38 17.29
CA LEU A 501 -5.57 -21.58 16.93
C LEU A 501 -4.24 -21.71 17.65
N ASP A 502 -3.52 -20.59 17.74
CA ASP A 502 -2.20 -20.57 18.33
C ASP A 502 -2.31 -20.57 19.85
N ASP A 503 -1.65 -21.56 20.46
CA ASP A 503 -1.50 -21.66 21.89
C ASP A 503 -0.16 -21.05 22.35
N PHE A 504 0.09 -21.07 23.65
CA PHE A 504 1.35 -20.57 24.21
C PHE A 504 2.59 -21.30 23.68
N PHE A 505 2.48 -22.50 23.09
CA PHE A 505 3.63 -23.13 22.46
C PHE A 505 3.75 -22.74 20.98
N SER A 506 2.70 -22.90 20.18
CA SER A 506 2.78 -22.63 18.73
C SER A 506 2.94 -21.15 18.40
N GLY A 507 2.21 -20.26 19.10
CA GLY A 507 2.34 -18.82 18.91
C GLY A 507 3.73 -18.31 19.32
N GLN A 508 4.28 -18.81 20.43
CA GLN A 508 5.62 -18.45 20.88
C GLN A 508 6.73 -19.05 20.00
N ALA A 509 6.54 -20.27 19.49
CA ALA A 509 7.41 -20.86 18.47
C ALA A 509 7.49 -19.97 17.22
N ALA A 510 6.35 -19.48 16.74
CA ALA A 510 6.27 -18.53 15.63
C ALA A 510 6.93 -17.19 15.95
N ALA A 511 6.71 -16.67 17.17
CA ALA A 511 7.38 -15.46 17.63
C ALA A 511 8.92 -15.58 17.58
N LEU A 512 9.46 -16.69 18.07
CA LEU A 512 10.91 -16.96 18.12
C LEU A 512 11.51 -17.10 16.71
N ALA A 513 10.81 -17.75 15.78
CA ALA A 513 11.21 -17.79 14.36
C ALA A 513 11.23 -16.40 13.73
N GLY A 514 10.31 -15.53 14.16
CA GLY A 514 10.22 -14.12 13.76
C GLY A 514 11.22 -13.18 14.43
N GLY A 515 11.95 -13.61 15.47
CA GLY A 515 12.86 -12.76 16.24
C GLY A 515 12.22 -11.97 17.39
N THR A 516 10.98 -12.28 17.76
CA THR A 516 10.37 -11.83 19.02
C THR A 516 10.72 -12.86 20.10
N THR A 517 11.24 -12.42 21.25
CA THR A 517 11.71 -13.27 22.37
C THR A 517 10.92 -13.09 23.66
N MET A 518 9.94 -12.18 23.66
CA MET A 518 8.97 -12.06 24.73
C MET A 518 7.64 -11.56 24.18
N HIS A 519 6.53 -12.01 24.76
CA HIS A 519 5.22 -11.43 24.50
C HIS A 519 4.49 -11.10 25.81
N ILE A 520 3.48 -10.24 25.74
CA ILE A 520 2.59 -9.96 26.87
C ILE A 520 1.16 -10.24 26.41
N ASP A 521 0.51 -11.22 27.06
CA ASP A 521 -0.81 -11.72 26.65
C ASP A 521 -1.94 -11.12 27.50
N PHE A 522 -3.15 -11.04 26.97
CA PHE A 522 -4.31 -10.51 27.70
C PHE A 522 -5.08 -11.62 28.41
N VAL A 523 -5.00 -11.62 29.73
CA VAL A 523 -5.80 -12.51 30.59
C VAL A 523 -7.26 -12.02 30.62
N ILE A 524 -8.17 -12.91 30.25
CA ILE A 524 -9.62 -12.67 30.35
C ILE A 524 -10.17 -13.26 31.66
N PRO A 525 -10.89 -12.48 32.48
CA PRO A 525 -11.49 -12.96 33.72
C PRO A 525 -12.46 -14.14 33.50
N VAL A 526 -12.43 -15.12 34.41
CA VAL A 526 -13.38 -16.24 34.38
C VAL A 526 -14.58 -15.87 35.25
N GLN A 527 -15.76 -15.74 34.66
CA GLN A 527 -17.00 -15.32 35.35
C GLN A 527 -16.81 -14.00 36.13
N GLY A 528 -15.93 -13.12 35.65
CA GLY A 528 -15.60 -11.85 36.28
C GLY A 528 -14.63 -11.90 37.46
N SER A 529 -14.06 -13.07 37.79
CA SER A 529 -12.94 -13.24 38.73
C SER A 529 -11.61 -13.06 38.01
N LEU A 530 -10.81 -12.08 38.44
CA LEU A 530 -9.47 -11.82 37.89
C LEU A 530 -8.51 -12.93 38.31
N SER A 531 -8.60 -13.39 39.56
CA SER A 531 -7.70 -14.43 40.10
C SER A 531 -7.88 -15.76 39.37
N SER A 532 -9.14 -16.15 39.13
CA SER A 532 -9.44 -17.37 38.37
C SER A 532 -9.04 -17.24 36.90
N GLY A 533 -9.16 -16.04 36.31
CA GLY A 533 -8.63 -15.76 34.97
C GLY A 533 -7.11 -15.94 34.92
N PHE A 534 -6.39 -15.38 35.89
CA PHE A 534 -4.94 -15.52 36.01
C PHE A 534 -4.52 -16.98 36.12
N GLU A 535 -5.14 -17.75 37.01
CA GLU A 535 -4.87 -19.19 37.17
C GLU A 535 -5.09 -19.96 35.87
N ALA A 536 -6.19 -19.68 35.16
CA ALA A 536 -6.46 -20.33 33.87
C ALA A 536 -5.38 -20.03 32.81
N TYR A 537 -4.85 -18.80 32.77
CA TYR A 537 -3.79 -18.43 31.84
C TYR A 537 -2.42 -18.97 32.25
N VAL A 538 -2.13 -19.06 33.55
CA VAL A 538 -0.93 -19.77 34.05
C VAL A 538 -0.96 -21.23 33.63
N GLU A 539 -2.12 -21.89 33.70
CA GLU A 539 -2.28 -23.27 33.22
C GLU A 539 -2.03 -23.40 31.71
N LYS A 540 -2.59 -22.49 30.88
CA LYS A 540 -2.31 -22.44 29.43
C LYS A 540 -0.82 -22.24 29.14
N ALA A 541 -0.17 -21.37 29.91
CA ALA A 541 1.21 -20.99 29.72
C ALA A 541 2.23 -22.02 30.24
N LYS A 542 1.80 -23.14 30.86
CA LYS A 542 2.70 -24.26 31.23
C LYS A 542 3.49 -24.83 30.05
N LYS A 543 2.96 -24.70 28.83
CA LYS A 543 3.61 -25.15 27.59
C LYS A 543 4.53 -24.12 26.95
N SER A 544 4.67 -22.92 27.53
CA SER A 544 5.45 -21.81 26.96
C SER A 544 6.90 -22.19 26.64
N CYS A 545 7.39 -21.82 25.46
CA CYS A 545 8.79 -21.97 25.04
C CYS A 545 9.56 -20.63 25.00
N MET A 546 8.89 -19.51 25.25
CA MET A 546 9.41 -18.15 25.25
C MET A 546 9.04 -17.44 26.56
N ASP A 547 9.83 -16.47 27.00
CA ASP A 547 9.46 -15.64 28.16
C ASP A 547 8.17 -14.85 27.86
N TYR A 548 7.33 -14.62 28.86
CA TYR A 548 6.03 -13.97 28.68
C TYR A 548 5.59 -13.18 29.90
N GLY A 549 4.71 -12.19 29.70
CA GLY A 549 4.01 -11.45 30.74
C GLY A 549 2.49 -11.51 30.56
N PHE A 550 1.75 -10.87 31.47
CA PHE A 550 0.29 -10.77 31.38
C PHE A 550 -0.24 -9.36 31.63
N HIS A 551 -1.14 -8.92 30.76
CA HIS A 551 -2.11 -7.86 31.03
C HIS A 551 -3.38 -8.49 31.62
N MET A 552 -4.14 -7.76 32.44
CA MET A 552 -5.43 -8.25 32.98
C MET A 552 -6.60 -7.42 32.44
N ALA A 553 -7.55 -8.06 31.76
CA ALA A 553 -8.76 -7.39 31.30
C ALA A 553 -9.73 -7.11 32.46
N ILE A 554 -10.35 -5.93 32.44
CA ILE A 554 -11.40 -5.50 33.35
C ILE A 554 -12.70 -5.34 32.55
N THR A 555 -13.59 -6.30 32.70
CA THR A 555 -14.85 -6.40 31.93
C THR A 555 -16.09 -6.00 32.73
N LYS A 556 -15.91 -5.73 34.02
CA LYS A 556 -16.91 -5.17 34.94
C LYS A 556 -16.19 -4.44 36.08
N TRP A 557 -16.95 -3.72 36.89
CA TRP A 557 -16.42 -3.05 38.07
C TRP A 557 -17.29 -3.27 39.30
N ASP A 558 -16.65 -3.69 40.39
CA ASP A 558 -17.20 -3.78 41.74
C ASP A 558 -16.04 -3.81 42.76
N GLU A 559 -16.35 -3.80 44.06
CA GLU A 559 -15.33 -3.81 45.13
C GLU A 559 -14.46 -5.09 45.10
N THR A 560 -15.02 -6.21 44.61
CA THR A 560 -14.26 -7.46 44.47
C THR A 560 -13.19 -7.31 43.40
N VAL A 561 -13.54 -6.77 42.23
CA VAL A 561 -12.59 -6.44 41.16
C VAL A 561 -11.52 -5.46 41.66
N SER A 562 -11.91 -4.40 42.37
CA SER A 562 -10.96 -3.44 42.97
C SER A 562 -9.93 -4.14 43.87
N ARG A 563 -10.38 -5.06 44.74
CA ARG A 563 -9.48 -5.85 45.61
C ARG A 563 -8.61 -6.82 44.82
N GLU A 564 -9.17 -7.51 43.84
CA GLU A 564 -8.41 -8.45 43.02
C GLU A 564 -7.35 -7.75 42.17
N MET A 565 -7.59 -6.52 41.69
CA MET A 565 -6.55 -5.71 41.04
C MET A 565 -5.35 -5.48 41.97
N GLU A 566 -5.56 -5.33 43.28
CA GLU A 566 -4.44 -5.23 44.22
C GLU A 566 -3.65 -6.53 44.30
N ILE A 567 -4.32 -7.68 44.29
CA ILE A 567 -3.68 -9.01 44.29
C ILE A 567 -2.86 -9.17 43.01
N MET A 568 -3.44 -8.81 41.86
CA MET A 568 -2.75 -8.88 40.56
C MET A 568 -1.45 -8.07 40.56
N VAL A 569 -1.46 -6.87 41.15
CA VAL A 569 -0.28 -6.00 41.23
C VAL A 569 0.72 -6.47 42.29
N LYS A 570 0.26 -6.70 43.52
CA LYS A 570 1.13 -6.93 44.68
C LYS A 570 1.68 -8.36 44.76
N GLU A 571 0.92 -9.33 44.26
CA GLU A 571 1.25 -10.76 44.43
C GLU A 571 1.52 -11.48 43.11
N LYS A 572 0.93 -11.02 41.99
CA LYS A 572 1.03 -11.70 40.70
C LYS A 572 1.93 -10.99 39.69
N GLY A 573 2.45 -9.80 40.01
CA GLY A 573 3.38 -9.09 39.15
C GLY A 573 2.77 -8.55 37.85
N ILE A 574 1.49 -8.15 37.88
CA ILE A 574 0.81 -7.48 36.74
C ILE A 574 0.74 -5.98 37.03
N ASN A 575 1.29 -5.14 36.15
CA ASN A 575 1.23 -3.68 36.28
C ASN A 575 0.37 -2.99 35.21
N SER A 576 -0.56 -3.71 34.58
CA SER A 576 -1.31 -3.19 33.43
C SER A 576 -2.70 -3.82 33.30
N PHE A 577 -3.72 -2.99 33.12
CA PHE A 577 -5.12 -3.41 33.09
C PHE A 577 -5.85 -2.91 31.84
N LYS A 578 -6.56 -3.81 31.15
CA LYS A 578 -7.22 -3.56 29.86
C LYS A 578 -8.71 -3.31 30.01
N PHE A 579 -9.18 -2.18 29.52
CA PHE A 579 -10.59 -1.81 29.44
C PHE A 579 -11.05 -1.79 27.98
N PHE A 580 -12.32 -2.07 27.75
CA PHE A 580 -12.93 -2.06 26.42
C PHE A 580 -14.05 -1.02 26.38
N LEU A 581 -13.97 -0.08 25.44
CA LEU A 581 -15.05 0.87 25.17
C LEU A 581 -16.01 0.38 24.05
N ALA A 582 -15.69 -0.77 23.47
CA ALA A 582 -16.47 -1.48 22.46
C ALA A 582 -16.96 -2.84 22.99
N TYR A 583 -17.52 -3.67 22.11
CA TYR A 583 -18.11 -4.97 22.44
C TYR A 583 -19.29 -4.85 23.42
N LYS A 584 -20.27 -4.02 23.05
CA LYS A 584 -21.50 -3.79 23.82
C LYS A 584 -22.18 -5.11 24.17
N GLY A 585 -22.47 -5.30 25.46
CA GLY A 585 -23.10 -6.52 25.98
C GLY A 585 -22.15 -7.69 26.24
N ALA A 586 -20.84 -7.54 26.00
CA ALA A 586 -19.84 -8.56 26.27
C ALA A 586 -18.68 -8.05 27.16
N LEU A 587 -17.89 -7.09 26.67
CA LEU A 587 -16.69 -6.59 27.37
C LEU A 587 -16.76 -5.10 27.71
N MET A 588 -17.70 -4.36 27.10
CA MET A 588 -17.80 -2.91 27.19
C MET A 588 -17.98 -2.43 28.63
N VAL A 589 -17.14 -1.47 29.04
CA VAL A 589 -17.36 -0.65 30.24
C VAL A 589 -17.86 0.74 29.84
N ASN A 590 -18.70 1.34 30.68
CA ASN A 590 -19.12 2.73 30.52
C ASN A 590 -18.11 3.69 31.18
N ASP A 591 -18.31 5.00 31.01
CA ASP A 591 -17.39 6.02 31.53
C ASP A 591 -17.29 6.02 33.07
N GLU A 592 -18.37 5.68 33.78
CA GLU A 592 -18.37 5.57 35.24
C GLU A 592 -17.41 4.47 35.70
N LEU A 593 -17.52 3.27 35.12
CA LEU A 593 -16.64 2.15 35.46
C LEU A 593 -15.20 2.39 34.99
N LEU A 594 -15.02 3.03 33.83
CA LEU A 594 -13.68 3.42 33.37
C LEU A 594 -13.03 4.40 34.36
N LEU A 595 -13.75 5.39 34.87
CA LEU A 595 -13.22 6.34 35.85
C LEU A 595 -12.76 5.66 37.15
N GLU A 596 -13.54 4.70 37.66
CA GLU A 596 -13.12 3.93 38.83
C GLU A 596 -11.90 3.06 38.55
N GLY A 597 -11.86 2.41 37.39
CA GLY A 597 -10.70 1.66 36.91
C GLY A 597 -9.44 2.51 36.80
N LEU A 598 -9.55 3.72 36.23
CA LEU A 598 -8.45 4.68 36.09
C LEU A 598 -7.92 5.14 37.45
N LYS A 599 -8.81 5.47 38.39
CA LYS A 599 -8.42 5.84 39.77
C LYS A 599 -7.69 4.68 40.46
N LYS A 600 -8.17 3.45 40.28
CA LYS A 600 -7.52 2.28 40.87
C LYS A 600 -6.16 2.00 40.25
N CYS A 601 -6.05 2.05 38.93
CA CYS A 601 -4.79 1.92 38.20
C CYS A 601 -3.76 2.93 38.73
N LYS A 602 -4.15 4.20 38.87
CA LYS A 602 -3.32 5.24 39.49
C LYS A 602 -2.85 4.87 40.90
N SER A 603 -3.77 4.47 41.77
CA SER A 603 -3.46 4.12 43.17
C SER A 603 -2.53 2.92 43.32
N LEU A 604 -2.47 2.06 42.30
CA LEU A 604 -1.63 0.87 42.27
C LEU A 604 -0.32 1.08 41.50
N GLY A 605 -0.13 2.25 40.87
CA GLY A 605 1.00 2.46 39.95
C GLY A 605 0.94 1.54 38.72
N ALA A 606 -0.26 1.16 38.29
CA ALA A 606 -0.50 0.27 37.16
C ALA A 606 -1.05 1.05 35.95
N LEU A 607 -0.63 0.66 34.74
CA LEU A 607 -1.00 1.30 33.49
C LEU A 607 -2.39 0.88 33.03
N ALA A 608 -3.26 1.86 32.79
CA ALA A 608 -4.55 1.60 32.15
C ALA A 608 -4.39 1.51 30.64
N MET A 609 -4.88 0.42 30.05
CA MET A 609 -4.90 0.15 28.61
C MET A 609 -6.33 0.18 28.10
N VAL A 610 -6.59 0.78 26.94
CA VAL A 610 -7.95 0.96 26.43
C VAL A 610 -8.06 0.51 24.97
N HIS A 611 -8.96 -0.44 24.70
CA HIS A 611 -9.50 -0.65 23.35
C HIS A 611 -10.55 0.43 23.10
N ALA A 612 -10.24 1.35 22.19
CA ALA A 612 -10.95 2.61 22.03
C ALA A 612 -11.74 2.66 20.71
N GLU A 613 -12.92 2.04 20.68
CA GLU A 613 -13.98 2.35 19.70
C GLU A 613 -15.26 2.72 20.47
N ASN A 614 -16.13 3.58 19.92
CA ASN A 614 -17.42 3.88 20.54
C ASN A 614 -18.39 2.69 20.41
N GLY A 615 -18.51 1.87 21.45
CA GLY A 615 -19.28 0.62 21.40
C GLY A 615 -20.76 0.77 21.07
N ASP A 616 -21.40 1.86 21.51
CA ASP A 616 -22.80 2.13 21.18
C ASP A 616 -22.97 2.47 19.70
N ALA A 617 -22.10 3.32 19.16
CA ALA A 617 -22.13 3.69 17.75
C ALA A 617 -21.70 2.54 16.83
N VAL A 618 -20.75 1.70 17.25
CA VAL A 618 -20.39 0.46 16.53
C VAL A 618 -21.59 -0.49 16.47
N PHE A 619 -22.29 -0.70 17.59
CA PHE A 619 -23.48 -1.56 17.62
C PHE A 619 -24.58 -1.06 16.67
N GLU A 620 -24.85 0.25 16.68
CA GLU A 620 -25.81 0.86 15.76
C GLU A 620 -25.35 0.75 14.30
N GLY A 621 -24.06 1.00 14.02
CA GLY A 621 -23.46 0.83 12.70
C GLY A 621 -23.59 -0.60 12.18
N GLN A 622 -23.37 -1.60 13.05
CA GLN A 622 -23.53 -3.02 12.70
C GLN A 622 -24.98 -3.34 12.32
N LYS A 623 -25.95 -2.85 13.11
CA LYS A 623 -27.37 -3.01 12.82
C LYS A 623 -27.73 -2.37 11.48
N ARG A 624 -27.26 -1.13 11.23
CA ARG A 624 -27.50 -0.40 9.99
C ARG A 624 -26.96 -1.14 8.76
N MET A 625 -25.75 -1.71 8.82
CA MET A 625 -25.19 -2.47 7.69
C MET A 625 -26.06 -3.68 7.34
N ILE A 626 -26.55 -4.40 8.35
CA ILE A 626 -27.43 -5.56 8.16
C ILE A 626 -28.80 -5.16 7.61
N GLU A 627 -29.39 -4.06 8.07
CA GLU A 627 -30.65 -3.53 7.54
C GLU A 627 -30.54 -3.11 6.07
N LEU A 628 -29.34 -2.71 5.63
CA LEU A 628 -29.02 -2.41 4.23
C LEU A 628 -28.69 -3.66 3.40
N GLY A 629 -28.75 -4.86 3.99
CA GLY A 629 -28.42 -6.12 3.31
C GLY A 629 -26.92 -6.37 3.15
N ILE A 630 -26.06 -5.59 3.83
CA ILE A 630 -24.59 -5.74 3.78
C ILE A 630 -24.18 -6.73 4.89
N THR A 631 -24.00 -7.98 4.50
CA THR A 631 -23.67 -9.08 5.41
C THR A 631 -22.22 -9.57 5.29
N GLY A 632 -21.50 -9.17 4.23
CA GLY A 632 -20.12 -9.56 3.99
C GLY A 632 -19.10 -8.82 4.87
N PRO A 633 -17.81 -9.25 4.84
CA PRO A 633 -16.73 -8.66 5.65
C PRO A 633 -16.57 -7.15 5.52
N GLU A 634 -16.93 -6.57 4.37
CA GLU A 634 -16.95 -5.11 4.15
C GLU A 634 -17.89 -4.38 5.10
N GLY A 635 -19.00 -5.02 5.49
CA GLY A 635 -19.92 -4.51 6.50
C GLY A 635 -19.25 -4.30 7.86
N HIS A 636 -18.22 -5.09 8.18
CA HIS A 636 -17.45 -4.92 9.42
C HIS A 636 -16.75 -3.57 9.45
N ALA A 637 -15.97 -3.22 8.43
CA ALA A 637 -15.25 -1.95 8.37
C ALA A 637 -16.22 -0.75 8.27
N LEU A 638 -17.29 -0.87 7.47
CA LEU A 638 -18.30 0.16 7.29
C LEU A 638 -19.11 0.44 8.57
N SER A 639 -19.31 -0.58 9.41
CA SER A 639 -20.04 -0.44 10.69
C SER A 639 -19.29 0.40 11.74
N ARG A 640 -17.99 0.62 11.56
CA ARG A 640 -17.11 1.23 12.57
C ARG A 640 -16.06 2.17 11.94
N PRO A 641 -16.48 3.27 11.31
CA PRO A 641 -15.55 4.19 10.64
C PRO A 641 -14.51 4.78 11.62
N PRO A 642 -13.35 5.26 11.11
CA PRO A 642 -12.25 5.82 11.92
C PRO A 642 -12.66 6.83 12.99
N VAL A 643 -13.65 7.65 12.72
CA VAL A 643 -14.18 8.65 13.66
C VAL A 643 -14.66 8.05 14.99
N LEU A 644 -15.14 6.80 14.99
CA LEU A 644 -15.57 6.13 16.23
C LEU A 644 -14.38 5.68 17.09
N GLU A 645 -13.24 5.40 16.46
CA GLU A 645 -11.98 5.12 17.14
C GLU A 645 -11.38 6.41 17.71
N GLY A 646 -11.40 7.49 16.91
CA GLY A 646 -10.98 8.83 17.33
C GLY A 646 -11.77 9.36 18.52
N GLU A 647 -13.11 9.29 18.48
CA GLU A 647 -13.97 9.74 19.59
C GLU A 647 -13.63 9.01 20.89
N ALA A 648 -13.61 7.68 20.87
CA ALA A 648 -13.37 6.88 22.07
C ALA A 648 -11.94 7.09 22.60
N THR A 649 -10.95 7.26 21.71
CA THR A 649 -9.58 7.61 22.09
C THR A 649 -9.54 8.95 22.81
N ALA A 650 -10.17 9.98 22.24
CA ALA A 650 -10.25 11.30 22.83
C ALA A 650 -10.97 11.30 24.19
N ARG A 651 -12.06 10.53 24.31
CA ARG A 651 -12.80 10.37 25.57
C ARG A 651 -11.96 9.69 26.65
N ALA A 652 -11.30 8.57 26.33
CA ALA A 652 -10.41 7.88 27.27
C ALA A 652 -9.26 8.80 27.74
N ILE A 653 -8.63 9.53 26.82
CA ILE A 653 -7.57 10.51 27.11
C ILE A 653 -8.07 11.58 28.09
N ARG A 654 -9.23 12.17 27.84
CA ARG A 654 -9.80 13.22 28.72
C ARG A 654 -10.09 12.70 30.12
N LEU A 655 -10.64 11.50 30.24
CA LEU A 655 -10.93 10.88 31.54
C LEU A 655 -9.64 10.52 32.30
N ALA A 656 -8.62 9.99 31.60
CA ALA A 656 -7.32 9.73 32.21
C ALA A 656 -6.61 11.02 32.64
N GLY A 657 -6.71 12.09 31.85
CA GLY A 657 -6.23 13.42 32.20
C GLY A 657 -6.94 14.01 33.41
N PHE A 658 -8.26 13.80 33.54
CA PHE A 658 -9.04 14.19 34.72
C PHE A 658 -8.58 13.47 36.00
N VAL A 659 -8.28 12.17 35.90
CA VAL A 659 -7.74 11.37 37.02
C VAL A 659 -6.25 11.66 37.26
N ASN A 660 -5.56 12.26 36.29
CA ASN A 660 -4.11 12.46 36.24
C ASN A 660 -3.35 11.13 36.38
N THR A 661 -3.58 10.22 35.44
CA THR A 661 -2.91 8.90 35.35
C THR A 661 -2.40 8.64 33.93
N PRO A 662 -1.32 7.87 33.73
CA PRO A 662 -0.90 7.47 32.39
C PRO A 662 -1.92 6.58 31.70
N LEU A 663 -1.99 6.66 30.38
CA LEU A 663 -2.93 5.92 29.56
C LEU A 663 -2.22 5.27 28.38
N TYR A 664 -2.62 4.05 28.04
CA TYR A 664 -2.14 3.30 26.89
C TYR A 664 -3.31 2.99 25.95
N ILE A 665 -3.25 3.51 24.72
CA ILE A 665 -4.20 3.20 23.66
C ILE A 665 -3.62 2.05 22.83
N VAL A 666 -4.25 0.88 22.95
CA VAL A 666 -3.86 -0.31 22.18
C VAL A 666 -4.31 -0.22 20.73
N HIS A 667 -3.68 -1.00 19.85
CA HIS A 667 -4.02 -1.18 18.42
C HIS A 667 -4.63 0.08 17.75
N VAL A 668 -3.84 1.16 17.70
CA VAL A 668 -4.17 2.41 16.99
C VAL A 668 -4.13 2.13 15.49
N MET A 669 -5.30 2.15 14.85
CA MET A 669 -5.48 1.80 13.44
C MET A 669 -5.76 3.01 12.55
N SER A 670 -6.12 4.17 13.12
CA SER A 670 -6.54 5.36 12.35
C SER A 670 -5.74 6.63 12.64
N ILE A 671 -5.86 7.59 11.70
CA ILE A 671 -5.31 8.94 11.81
C ILE A 671 -6.07 9.68 12.92
N ASP A 672 -7.39 9.53 12.96
CA ASP A 672 -8.27 10.13 13.97
C ASP A 672 -7.81 9.80 15.39
N ALA A 673 -7.51 8.54 15.69
CA ALA A 673 -6.99 8.13 17.00
C ALA A 673 -5.55 8.63 17.23
N MET A 674 -4.68 8.56 16.22
CA MET A 674 -3.30 9.05 16.31
C MET A 674 -3.24 10.56 16.60
N ASP A 675 -4.10 11.37 15.97
CA ASP A 675 -4.14 12.81 16.14
C ASP A 675 -4.56 13.20 17.56
N GLU A 676 -5.50 12.46 18.16
CA GLU A 676 -5.90 12.65 19.56
C GLU A 676 -4.75 12.34 20.53
N ILE A 677 -3.99 11.27 20.26
CA ILE A 677 -2.77 10.94 21.01
C ILE A 677 -1.71 12.03 20.84
N ALA A 678 -1.51 12.52 19.62
CA ALA A 678 -0.56 13.59 19.32
C ALA A 678 -0.91 14.88 20.08
N ASN A 679 -2.20 15.25 20.10
CA ASN A 679 -2.70 16.42 20.83
C ASN A 679 -2.49 16.28 22.34
N ALA A 680 -2.80 15.10 22.91
CA ALA A 680 -2.61 14.84 24.33
C ALA A 680 -1.14 14.93 24.75
N ARG A 681 -0.25 14.30 23.97
CA ARG A 681 1.21 14.32 24.22
C ARG A 681 1.77 15.72 24.08
N LYS A 682 1.33 16.49 23.06
CA LYS A 682 1.69 17.90 22.89
C LYS A 682 1.25 18.76 24.09
N ALA A 683 0.13 18.43 24.72
CA ALA A 683 -0.33 19.07 25.95
C ALA A 683 0.39 18.59 27.23
N GLY A 684 1.37 17.70 27.10
CA GLY A 684 2.15 17.15 28.22
C GLY A 684 1.50 15.97 28.94
N GLN A 685 0.38 15.43 28.43
CA GLN A 685 -0.22 14.22 29.01
C GLN A 685 0.60 12.97 28.67
N ARG A 686 0.62 12.02 29.60
CA ARG A 686 1.36 10.74 29.47
C ARG A 686 0.49 9.70 28.78
N VAL A 687 0.35 9.84 27.48
CA VAL A 687 -0.40 8.91 26.63
C VAL A 687 0.56 8.12 25.75
N ILE A 688 0.38 6.80 25.75
CA ILE A 688 1.07 5.85 24.91
C ILE A 688 0.10 5.39 23.81
N GLY A 689 0.55 5.33 22.57
CA GLY A 689 -0.14 4.77 21.43
C GLY A 689 0.64 3.61 20.83
N GLU A 690 -0.05 2.48 20.65
CA GLU A 690 0.47 1.26 20.05
C GLU A 690 -0.27 0.98 18.74
N PRO A 691 0.31 1.29 17.57
CA PRO A 691 -0.12 0.68 16.33
C PRO A 691 0.27 -0.80 16.29
N VAL A 692 -0.42 -1.57 15.45
CA VAL A 692 -0.09 -2.97 15.17
C VAL A 692 0.42 -3.14 13.74
N VAL A 693 1.26 -4.15 13.50
CA VAL A 693 1.91 -4.33 12.20
C VAL A 693 0.91 -4.44 11.03
N SER A 694 -0.25 -5.05 11.23
CA SER A 694 -1.33 -5.08 10.24
C SER A 694 -1.80 -3.67 9.85
N GLY A 695 -2.02 -2.79 10.83
CA GLY A 695 -2.38 -1.39 10.61
C GLY A 695 -1.26 -0.55 10.00
N LEU A 696 0.00 -0.96 10.13
CA LEU A 696 1.12 -0.28 9.49
C LEU A 696 1.25 -0.63 8.02
N VAL A 697 1.13 -1.91 7.65
CA VAL A 697 1.54 -2.37 6.33
C VAL A 697 0.41 -2.79 5.41
N LEU A 698 -0.78 -3.10 5.95
CA LEU A 698 -1.96 -3.47 5.18
C LEU A 698 -2.91 -2.27 5.02
N ASP A 699 -3.80 -2.39 4.04
CA ASP A 699 -5.01 -1.58 3.92
C ASP A 699 -6.25 -2.51 3.82
N ASP A 700 -7.42 -1.91 3.79
CA ASP A 700 -8.71 -2.62 3.78
C ASP A 700 -9.02 -3.36 2.46
N SER A 701 -8.14 -3.33 1.46
CA SER A 701 -8.35 -4.06 0.20
C SER A 701 -8.41 -5.58 0.36
N GLY A 702 -7.81 -6.12 1.42
CA GLY A 702 -7.86 -7.54 1.78
C GLY A 702 -9.12 -7.96 2.54
N LEU A 703 -9.95 -7.00 3.01
CA LEU A 703 -11.15 -7.25 3.82
C LEU A 703 -10.92 -8.17 5.05
N PHE A 704 -9.73 -8.13 5.65
CA PHE A 704 -9.39 -8.92 6.83
C PHE A 704 -10.09 -8.38 8.08
N VAL A 705 -10.82 -9.24 8.78
CA VAL A 705 -11.66 -8.84 9.93
C VAL A 705 -10.88 -8.86 11.24
N MET A 706 -10.64 -7.67 11.79
CA MET A 706 -10.17 -7.40 13.17
C MET A 706 -10.77 -6.08 13.68
N SER A 707 -10.59 -5.74 14.97
CA SER A 707 -11.24 -4.58 15.61
C SER A 707 -10.27 -3.80 16.49
N PRO A 708 -10.01 -2.50 16.22
CA PRO A 708 -10.51 -1.72 15.09
C PRO A 708 -10.06 -2.30 13.73
N PRO A 709 -10.80 -2.07 12.64
CA PRO A 709 -10.49 -2.68 11.35
C PRO A 709 -9.24 -2.06 10.74
N ILE A 710 -8.54 -2.84 9.90
CA ILE A 710 -7.54 -2.30 8.97
C ILE A 710 -8.22 -1.25 8.11
N ARG A 711 -7.59 -0.07 7.98
CA ARG A 711 -8.19 1.10 7.35
C ARG A 711 -7.82 1.22 5.88
N THR A 712 -8.51 2.12 5.19
CA THR A 712 -8.17 2.52 3.82
C THR A 712 -6.73 3.01 3.70
N SER A 713 -6.21 3.00 2.46
CA SER A 713 -4.86 3.45 2.16
C SER A 713 -4.59 4.88 2.67
N GLY A 714 -3.38 5.10 3.19
CA GLY A 714 -2.94 6.37 3.81
C GLY A 714 -2.82 6.31 5.33
N HIS A 715 -3.71 5.58 6.02
CA HIS A 715 -3.66 5.44 7.48
C HIS A 715 -2.36 4.78 7.96
N GLY A 716 -1.95 3.66 7.35
CA GLY A 716 -0.70 2.99 7.72
C GLY A 716 0.54 3.86 7.54
N LYS A 717 0.57 4.74 6.52
CA LYS A 717 1.66 5.71 6.34
C LYS A 717 1.69 6.78 7.42
N ALA A 718 0.53 7.27 7.84
CA ALA A 718 0.44 8.19 8.96
C ALA A 718 0.92 7.55 10.27
N LEU A 719 0.51 6.30 10.56
CA LEU A 719 0.96 5.56 11.74
C LEU A 719 2.47 5.30 11.71
N GLN A 720 3.05 4.96 10.56
CA GLN A 720 4.51 4.86 10.37
C GLN A 720 5.19 6.21 10.69
N GLY A 721 4.61 7.33 10.28
CA GLY A 721 5.07 8.68 10.63
C GLY A 721 4.93 8.99 12.14
N GLY A 722 3.86 8.51 12.77
CA GLY A 722 3.66 8.62 14.22
C GLY A 722 4.74 7.89 15.01
N LEU A 723 5.16 6.71 14.55
CA LEU A 723 6.25 5.93 15.16
C LEU A 723 7.61 6.58 14.95
N SER A 724 7.89 7.09 13.74
CA SER A 724 9.18 7.73 13.44
C SER A 724 9.39 9.03 14.22
N THR A 725 8.31 9.74 14.54
CA THR A 725 8.34 11.00 15.31
C THR A 725 8.17 10.80 16.82
N GLY A 726 7.87 9.58 17.29
CA GLY A 726 7.62 9.28 18.70
C GLY A 726 6.26 9.74 19.24
N ILE A 727 5.32 10.09 18.35
CA ILE A 727 3.89 10.27 18.67
C ILE A 727 3.31 8.93 19.13
N LEU A 728 3.67 7.85 18.43
CA LEU A 728 3.41 6.45 18.79
C LEU A 728 4.73 5.82 19.26
N GLN A 729 4.68 4.95 20.27
CA GLN A 729 5.89 4.58 21.01
C GLN A 729 6.48 3.25 20.57
N LEU A 730 5.63 2.28 20.24
CA LEU A 730 6.02 0.90 19.99
C LEU A 730 5.05 0.21 19.02
N VAL A 731 5.43 -0.97 18.51
CA VAL A 731 4.60 -1.78 17.61
C VAL A 731 4.29 -3.15 18.22
N GLY A 732 3.00 -3.48 18.31
CA GLY A 732 2.49 -4.82 18.63
C GLY A 732 1.92 -5.56 17.42
N THR A 733 1.19 -6.65 17.65
CA THR A 733 0.52 -7.41 16.57
C THR A 733 -0.98 -7.54 16.72
N ASP A 734 -1.48 -7.56 17.95
CA ASP A 734 -2.84 -8.05 18.25
C ASP A 734 -3.04 -9.46 17.67
N HIS A 735 -2.01 -10.31 17.82
CA HIS A 735 -2.02 -11.66 17.25
C HIS A 735 -3.16 -12.47 17.87
N CYS A 736 -4.17 -12.74 17.05
CA CYS A 736 -5.41 -13.42 17.41
C CYS A 736 -5.86 -14.24 16.20
N ALA A 737 -5.17 -15.37 15.98
CA ALA A 737 -5.28 -16.15 14.75
C ALA A 737 -6.47 -17.12 14.76
N PHE A 738 -7.26 -17.08 13.69
CA PHE A 738 -8.35 -18.02 13.40
C PHE A 738 -8.19 -18.54 11.96
N ASN A 739 -8.49 -19.81 11.72
CA ASN A 739 -8.38 -20.40 10.38
C ASN A 739 -9.58 -20.02 9.50
N SER A 740 -9.50 -20.36 8.21
CA SER A 740 -10.58 -20.14 7.25
C SER A 740 -11.92 -20.72 7.69
N THR A 741 -11.91 -21.90 8.34
CA THR A 741 -13.14 -22.58 8.81
C THR A 741 -13.79 -21.84 9.99
N GLN A 742 -13.00 -21.34 10.93
CA GLN A 742 -13.48 -20.50 12.03
C GLN A 742 -14.00 -19.15 11.53
N LYS A 743 -13.31 -18.53 10.57
CA LYS A 743 -13.77 -17.28 9.93
C LYS A 743 -15.12 -17.48 9.20
N ALA A 744 -15.33 -18.65 8.58
CA ALA A 744 -16.58 -18.99 7.89
C ALA A 744 -17.82 -19.08 8.79
N LEU A 745 -17.68 -19.07 10.13
CA LEU A 745 -18.82 -18.96 11.05
C LEU A 745 -19.69 -17.71 10.81
N GLY A 746 -19.13 -16.67 10.19
CA GLY A 746 -19.85 -15.46 9.79
C GLY A 746 -20.05 -15.31 8.28
N ILE A 747 -20.08 -16.41 7.50
CA ILE A 747 -20.24 -16.37 6.04
C ILE A 747 -21.47 -15.57 5.59
N ASP A 748 -22.57 -15.64 6.35
CA ASP A 748 -23.83 -14.93 6.07
C ASP A 748 -24.05 -13.70 6.98
N ASP A 749 -23.11 -13.39 7.88
CA ASP A 749 -23.24 -12.31 8.86
C ASP A 749 -21.86 -11.94 9.43
N PHE A 750 -21.28 -10.84 8.95
CA PHE A 750 -19.95 -10.38 9.37
C PHE A 750 -19.80 -10.20 10.88
N ARG A 751 -20.88 -9.96 11.61
CA ARG A 751 -20.87 -9.79 13.07
C ARG A 751 -20.47 -11.08 13.81
N LYS A 752 -20.55 -12.23 13.13
CA LYS A 752 -20.20 -13.55 13.66
C LYS A 752 -18.82 -14.02 13.22
N ILE A 753 -18.11 -13.29 12.35
CA ILE A 753 -16.73 -13.62 11.98
C ILE A 753 -15.85 -13.38 13.21
N PRO A 754 -15.13 -14.38 13.75
CA PRO A 754 -14.19 -14.17 14.85
C PRO A 754 -13.17 -13.08 14.49
N ASN A 755 -13.07 -12.03 15.29
CA ASN A 755 -12.21 -10.88 14.98
C ASN A 755 -10.76 -11.15 15.39
N GLY A 756 -9.82 -10.98 14.47
CA GLY A 756 -8.38 -11.18 14.73
C GLY A 756 -7.57 -11.58 13.49
N VAL A 757 -6.27 -11.30 13.50
CA VAL A 757 -5.33 -11.64 12.42
C VAL A 757 -4.00 -12.18 12.99
N ASN A 758 -3.19 -12.82 12.15
CA ASN A 758 -1.81 -13.21 12.52
C ASN A 758 -0.83 -12.02 12.42
N GLY A 759 0.40 -12.19 12.92
CA GLY A 759 1.41 -11.12 12.90
C GLY A 759 2.64 -11.32 13.80
N ILE A 760 2.59 -12.23 14.78
CA ILE A 760 3.63 -12.41 15.81
C ILE A 760 5.00 -12.81 15.25
N GLU A 761 5.01 -13.58 14.15
CA GLU A 761 6.21 -14.00 13.43
C GLU A 761 6.68 -12.92 12.44
N GLU A 762 5.74 -12.21 11.82
CA GLU A 762 6.02 -11.29 10.72
C GLU A 762 6.46 -9.90 11.21
N ARG A 763 6.08 -9.50 12.43
CA ARG A 763 6.26 -8.14 12.97
C ARG A 763 7.65 -7.57 12.75
N MET A 764 8.68 -8.29 13.20
CA MET A 764 10.06 -7.81 13.19
C MET A 764 10.56 -7.57 11.76
N HIS A 765 10.27 -8.51 10.86
CA HIS A 765 10.64 -8.46 9.44
C HIS A 765 9.92 -7.33 8.70
N LEU A 766 8.60 -7.21 8.89
CA LEU A 766 7.79 -6.20 8.21
C LEU A 766 8.10 -4.77 8.68
N VAL A 767 8.34 -4.57 9.98
CA VAL A 767 8.73 -3.26 10.52
C VAL A 767 10.12 -2.87 10.00
N TRP A 768 11.07 -3.81 9.94
CA TRP A 768 12.38 -3.56 9.35
C TRP A 768 12.26 -3.13 7.90
N ASP A 769 11.65 -3.96 7.06
CA ASP A 769 11.53 -3.71 5.62
C ASP A 769 10.75 -2.42 5.32
N THR A 770 9.66 -2.18 6.06
CA THR A 770 8.81 -1.02 5.77
C THR A 770 9.43 0.29 6.25
N MET A 771 10.13 0.29 7.38
CA MET A 771 10.53 1.52 8.06
C MET A 771 12.05 1.76 8.10
N VAL A 772 12.87 0.71 8.22
CA VAL A 772 14.33 0.84 8.23
C VAL A 772 14.87 0.90 6.80
N GLU A 773 14.49 -0.05 5.94
CA GLU A 773 14.97 -0.07 4.55
C GLU A 773 14.47 1.12 3.73
N SER A 774 13.34 1.71 4.12
CA SER A 774 12.83 2.95 3.52
C SER A 774 13.55 4.21 3.99
N GLY A 775 14.39 4.12 5.03
CA GLY A 775 15.05 5.25 5.67
C GLY A 775 14.15 6.09 6.58
N GLN A 776 12.92 5.64 6.84
CA GLN A 776 11.95 6.36 7.65
C GLN A 776 12.33 6.36 9.15
N ILE A 777 12.98 5.30 9.62
CA ILE A 777 13.53 5.21 10.97
C ILE A 777 14.97 4.68 10.93
N SER A 778 15.75 5.05 11.94
CA SER A 778 17.10 4.52 12.12
C SER A 778 17.07 3.06 12.63
N VAL A 779 18.22 2.38 12.55
CA VAL A 779 18.41 1.05 13.14
C VAL A 779 18.23 1.08 14.68
N THR A 780 18.60 2.18 15.33
CA THR A 780 18.37 2.37 16.78
C THR A 780 16.89 2.61 17.09
N ASP A 781 16.15 3.29 16.22
CA ASP A 781 14.69 3.44 16.35
C ASP A 781 13.95 2.11 16.18
N TYR A 782 14.44 1.22 15.31
CA TYR A 782 13.90 -0.13 15.19
C TYR A 782 13.96 -0.87 16.53
N VAL A 783 15.12 -0.85 17.20
CA VAL A 783 15.28 -1.43 18.54
C VAL A 783 14.35 -0.74 19.55
N ARG A 784 14.27 0.59 19.51
CA ARG A 784 13.38 1.38 20.37
C ARG A 784 11.92 0.91 20.27
N ILE A 785 11.34 0.87 19.07
CA ILE A 785 9.89 0.60 18.88
C ILE A 785 9.51 -0.88 18.96
N THR A 786 10.46 -1.80 18.79
CA THR A 786 10.18 -3.25 18.78
C THR A 786 10.51 -3.95 20.10
N SER A 787 11.32 -3.33 20.97
CA SER A 787 11.77 -3.95 22.23
C SER A 787 11.90 -2.95 23.38
N THR A 788 12.79 -1.95 23.28
CA THR A 788 13.19 -1.13 24.43
C THR A 788 12.04 -0.30 25.02
N GLU A 789 11.20 0.33 24.19
CA GLU A 789 10.06 1.11 24.72
C GLU A 789 9.05 0.23 25.43
N CYS A 790 8.76 -0.96 24.88
CA CYS A 790 7.90 -1.95 25.54
C CYS A 790 8.48 -2.34 26.92
N ALA A 791 9.78 -2.66 26.97
CA ALA A 791 10.45 -2.99 28.23
C ALA A 791 10.41 -1.84 29.25
N ARG A 792 10.54 -0.59 28.82
CA ARG A 792 10.45 0.59 29.71
C ARG A 792 9.03 0.82 30.20
N ILE A 793 8.04 0.77 29.31
CA ILE A 793 6.63 1.01 29.62
C ILE A 793 6.11 0.00 30.64
N PHE A 794 6.46 -1.27 30.48
CA PHE A 794 6.06 -2.35 31.38
C PHE A 794 7.10 -2.64 32.48
N ASN A 795 8.07 -1.75 32.66
CA ASN A 795 8.99 -1.72 33.81
C ASN A 795 9.89 -2.97 33.97
N ILE A 796 10.37 -3.51 32.86
CA ILE A 796 11.28 -4.67 32.78
C ILE A 796 12.62 -4.34 32.09
N TYR A 797 12.88 -3.06 31.80
CA TYR A 797 14.17 -2.57 31.30
C TYR A 797 15.16 -2.33 32.45
N PRO A 798 16.48 -2.64 32.32
CA PRO A 798 17.16 -3.18 31.14
C PRO A 798 17.23 -4.71 31.11
N ARG A 799 16.54 -5.43 31.99
CA ARG A 799 16.55 -6.91 32.00
C ARG A 799 16.16 -7.46 30.62
N LYS A 800 15.14 -6.87 29.99
CA LYS A 800 14.70 -7.12 28.61
C LYS A 800 14.89 -5.87 27.76
N GLY A 801 14.94 -6.04 26.44
CA GLY A 801 15.01 -4.92 25.49
C GLY A 801 16.34 -4.16 25.48
N ALA A 802 17.44 -4.79 25.91
CA ALA A 802 18.79 -4.23 25.91
C ALA A 802 19.86 -5.31 25.67
N ILE A 803 20.93 -4.94 24.96
CA ILE A 803 22.20 -5.69 24.90
C ILE A 803 23.16 -5.00 25.85
N LEU A 804 23.05 -5.30 27.14
CA LEU A 804 23.89 -4.75 28.21
C LEU A 804 24.32 -5.88 29.15
N VAL A 805 25.47 -5.70 29.81
CA VAL A 805 25.94 -6.63 30.83
C VAL A 805 24.89 -6.75 31.94
N GLY A 806 24.51 -7.98 32.28
CA GLY A 806 23.47 -8.30 33.26
C GLY A 806 22.05 -8.41 32.71
N SER A 807 21.81 -8.07 31.44
CA SER A 807 20.52 -8.30 30.78
C SER A 807 20.32 -9.78 30.43
N ASP A 808 19.06 -10.21 30.33
CA ASP A 808 18.72 -11.54 29.83
C ASP A 808 19.25 -11.68 28.40
N ALA A 809 19.84 -12.83 28.07
CA ALA A 809 20.38 -13.12 26.74
C ALA A 809 19.26 -13.51 25.76
N ASP A 810 18.38 -12.54 25.50
CA ASP A 810 17.34 -12.57 24.49
C ASP A 810 17.75 -11.67 23.33
N ILE A 811 18.33 -12.28 22.28
CA ILE A 811 19.13 -11.59 21.26
C ILE A 811 18.71 -12.08 19.89
N ILE A 812 18.64 -11.18 18.91
CA ILE A 812 18.54 -11.53 17.49
C ILE A 812 19.82 -11.15 16.74
N ILE A 813 20.16 -11.95 15.74
CA ILE A 813 21.14 -11.59 14.71
C ILE A 813 20.37 -11.35 13.42
N LEU A 814 20.22 -10.07 13.07
CA LEU A 814 19.51 -9.62 11.87
C LEU A 814 20.50 -9.33 10.75
N ASN A 815 20.31 -9.98 9.60
CA ASN A 815 21.09 -9.73 8.40
C ASN A 815 20.36 -8.73 7.49
N PRO A 816 20.83 -7.47 7.39
CA PRO A 816 20.17 -6.43 6.60
C PRO A 816 20.21 -6.72 5.10
N ASN A 817 21.18 -7.52 4.64
CA ASN A 817 21.35 -7.84 3.23
C ASN A 817 20.55 -9.09 2.79
N SER A 818 20.05 -9.87 3.74
CA SER A 818 19.25 -11.05 3.48
C SER A 818 17.79 -10.66 3.19
N SER A 819 17.12 -11.46 2.37
CA SER A 819 15.71 -11.24 2.00
C SER A 819 14.82 -12.29 2.65
N PHE A 820 13.60 -11.90 2.99
CA PHE A 820 12.56 -12.81 3.48
C PHE A 820 11.36 -12.83 2.53
N GLY A 821 10.55 -13.88 2.64
CA GLY A 821 9.24 -13.98 1.99
C GLY A 821 8.26 -14.58 2.98
N ILE A 822 7.06 -14.02 3.03
CA ILE A 822 6.00 -14.49 3.92
C ILE A 822 5.04 -15.37 3.13
N SER A 823 4.77 -16.55 3.67
CA SER A 823 3.79 -17.51 3.15
C SER A 823 3.11 -18.22 4.30
N ALA A 824 1.79 -18.45 4.20
CA ALA A 824 1.08 -19.36 5.11
C ALA A 824 1.67 -20.79 5.09
N THR A 825 2.28 -21.21 3.97
CA THR A 825 2.85 -22.55 3.84
C THR A 825 4.19 -22.73 4.56
N SER A 826 4.83 -21.64 5.00
CA SER A 826 6.17 -21.68 5.60
C SER A 826 6.26 -20.94 6.93
N HIS A 827 5.18 -20.31 7.40
CA HIS A 827 5.13 -19.77 8.75
C HIS A 827 4.97 -20.89 9.79
N HIS A 828 5.13 -20.55 11.06
CA HIS A 828 5.09 -21.49 12.17
C HIS A 828 3.82 -21.36 13.02
N SER A 829 2.94 -20.41 12.67
CA SER A 829 1.59 -20.33 13.21
C SER A 829 0.77 -21.55 12.74
N ARG A 830 -0.24 -21.95 13.52
CA ARG A 830 -1.18 -23.03 13.12
C ARG A 830 -2.24 -22.59 12.10
N SER A 831 -2.30 -21.31 11.76
CA SER A 831 -3.25 -20.79 10.78
C SER A 831 -3.00 -21.37 9.39
N ASP A 832 -4.08 -21.62 8.64
CA ASP A 832 -4.03 -22.01 7.23
C ASP A 832 -3.92 -20.79 6.28
N THR A 833 -3.95 -19.58 6.84
CA THR A 833 -3.89 -18.32 6.13
C THR A 833 -2.89 -17.37 6.79
N ASN A 834 -2.37 -16.43 5.99
CA ASN A 834 -1.51 -15.36 6.46
C ASN A 834 -1.98 -14.03 5.85
N VAL A 835 -2.31 -13.03 6.65
CA VAL A 835 -2.77 -11.72 6.12
C VAL A 835 -1.67 -10.95 5.38
N PHE A 836 -0.41 -11.39 5.50
CA PHE A 836 0.76 -10.84 4.83
C PHE A 836 1.28 -11.72 3.69
N ASP A 837 0.50 -12.71 3.25
CA ASP A 837 0.89 -13.68 2.23
C ASP A 837 1.43 -13.01 0.96
N GLY A 838 2.54 -13.53 0.43
CA GLY A 838 3.19 -13.03 -0.78
C GLY A 838 4.06 -11.78 -0.57
N ARG A 839 4.08 -11.17 0.62
CA ARG A 839 5.01 -10.07 0.94
C ARG A 839 6.44 -10.57 0.98
N ARG A 840 7.35 -9.75 0.47
CA ARG A 840 8.79 -10.01 0.41
C ARG A 840 9.53 -8.73 0.74
N GLY A 841 10.63 -8.85 1.45
CA GLY A 841 11.39 -7.70 1.94
C GLY A 841 12.85 -8.05 2.25
N LYS A 842 13.57 -7.08 2.80
CA LYS A 842 14.94 -7.22 3.30
C LYS A 842 15.00 -7.14 4.83
N GLY A 843 16.13 -7.57 5.39
CA GLY A 843 16.32 -7.65 6.84
C GLY A 843 15.71 -8.91 7.40
N LYS A 844 16.42 -10.03 7.25
CA LYS A 844 16.00 -11.33 7.78
C LYS A 844 16.62 -11.55 9.15
N VAL A 845 15.81 -11.99 10.12
CA VAL A 845 16.31 -12.56 11.37
C VAL A 845 16.86 -13.95 11.06
N GLU A 846 18.18 -14.10 11.14
CA GLU A 846 18.86 -15.36 10.83
C GLU A 846 19.09 -16.21 12.07
N VAL A 847 19.24 -15.56 13.23
CA VAL A 847 19.41 -16.24 14.52
C VAL A 847 18.55 -15.58 15.57
N THR A 848 17.84 -16.38 16.34
CA THR A 848 17.18 -15.96 17.59
C THR A 848 17.75 -16.75 18.75
N ILE A 849 18.17 -16.02 19.78
CA ILE A 849 18.66 -16.56 21.04
C ILE A 849 17.64 -16.17 22.11
N SER A 850 17.11 -17.15 22.84
CA SER A 850 16.24 -16.89 23.99
C SER A 850 16.80 -17.55 25.23
N ARG A 851 16.95 -16.77 26.29
CA ARG A 851 17.56 -17.18 27.57
C ARG A 851 18.94 -17.82 27.36
N GLY A 852 19.72 -17.28 26.43
CA GLY A 852 21.06 -17.76 26.08
C GLY A 852 21.09 -19.12 25.37
N ARG A 853 19.99 -19.55 24.76
CA ARG A 853 19.94 -20.74 23.89
C ARG A 853 19.60 -20.31 22.47
N VAL A 854 20.33 -20.82 21.48
CA VAL A 854 19.97 -20.64 20.07
C VAL A 854 18.70 -21.44 19.79
N VAL A 855 17.60 -20.75 19.54
CA VAL A 855 16.27 -21.35 19.33
C VAL A 855 15.80 -21.26 17.88
N TRP A 856 16.42 -20.38 17.08
CA TRP A 856 16.20 -20.28 15.65
C TRP A 856 17.56 -20.04 14.98
N GLU A 857 17.93 -20.89 14.02
CA GLU A 857 19.12 -20.74 13.19
C GLU A 857 18.96 -21.61 11.93
N ASN A 858 19.49 -21.17 10.78
CA ASN A 858 19.47 -21.94 9.52
C ASN A 858 18.07 -22.40 9.09
N ASP A 859 17.06 -21.54 9.33
CA ASP A 859 15.65 -21.85 9.09
C ASP A 859 15.16 -23.10 9.84
N GLN A 860 15.75 -23.41 11.00
CA GLN A 860 15.36 -24.50 11.90
C GLN A 860 15.00 -23.97 13.28
N LEU A 861 13.83 -24.38 13.77
CA LEU A 861 13.32 -24.02 15.08
C LEU A 861 13.66 -25.11 16.13
N ASN A 862 14.39 -24.73 17.17
CA ASN A 862 14.88 -25.60 18.23
C ASN A 862 14.31 -25.17 19.59
N VAL A 863 13.03 -25.46 19.83
CA VAL A 863 12.32 -25.05 21.05
C VAL A 863 11.72 -26.24 21.79
N ALA A 864 11.63 -26.12 23.11
CA ALA A 864 11.02 -27.14 23.97
C ALA A 864 9.86 -26.52 24.78
N PRO A 865 8.70 -27.20 24.88
CA PRO A 865 7.61 -26.75 25.75
C PRO A 865 8.07 -26.60 27.20
N GLY A 866 7.55 -25.58 27.89
CA GLY A 866 7.84 -25.30 29.30
C GLY A 866 9.21 -24.68 29.57
N SER A 867 9.95 -24.28 28.51
CA SER A 867 11.26 -23.64 28.67
C SER A 867 11.22 -22.11 28.81
N GLY A 868 10.07 -21.49 28.53
CA GLY A 868 9.81 -20.08 28.78
C GLY A 868 9.47 -19.79 30.25
N LYS A 869 9.70 -18.55 30.70
CA LYS A 869 9.37 -18.12 32.07
C LYS A 869 8.41 -16.94 32.08
N TYR A 870 7.52 -16.95 33.09
CA TYR A 870 6.73 -15.78 33.43
C TYR A 870 7.63 -14.65 33.95
N ILE A 871 7.43 -13.45 33.43
CA ILE A 871 8.15 -12.23 33.79
C ILE A 871 7.20 -11.32 34.55
N GLU A 872 7.44 -11.18 35.86
CA GLU A 872 6.74 -10.22 36.69
C GLU A 872 7.11 -8.79 36.27
N MET A 873 6.09 -7.93 36.17
CA MET A 873 6.17 -6.53 35.75
C MET A 873 5.84 -5.63 36.94
N PRO A 874 6.85 -5.03 37.60
CA PRO A 874 6.63 -4.24 38.82
C PRO A 874 5.82 -2.96 38.55
N PRO A 875 4.96 -2.52 39.49
CA PRO A 875 4.22 -1.26 39.37
C PRO A 875 5.14 -0.04 39.52
N TYR A 876 4.56 1.16 39.35
CA TYR A 876 5.25 2.45 39.50
C TYR A 876 6.45 2.60 38.57
N GLY A 877 6.32 2.18 37.32
CA GLY A 877 7.31 2.45 36.28
C GLY A 877 7.46 3.96 35.99
N TYR A 878 8.42 4.32 35.15
CA TYR A 878 8.82 5.72 34.88
C TYR A 878 7.65 6.65 34.47
N LEU A 879 6.58 6.08 33.91
CA LEU A 879 5.36 6.82 33.55
C LEU A 879 4.65 7.43 34.76
N PHE A 880 4.94 7.01 35.99
CA PHE A 880 4.34 7.54 37.22
C PHE A 880 5.18 8.62 37.91
N ASP A 881 6.43 8.83 37.48
CA ASP A 881 7.37 9.76 38.14
C ASP A 881 6.82 11.19 38.17
N GLY A 882 6.63 11.78 39.34
CA GLY A 882 6.19 13.17 39.49
C GLY A 882 4.70 13.43 39.28
N ILE A 883 3.85 12.40 39.12
CA ILE A 883 2.38 12.57 39.09
C ILE A 883 1.85 13.12 40.42
N ASP A 884 2.43 12.66 41.54
CA ASP A 884 2.17 13.11 42.91
C ASP A 884 2.36 14.63 43.09
N LYS A 885 3.35 15.20 42.40
CA LYS A 885 3.61 16.65 42.41
C LYS A 885 2.50 17.42 41.70
N VAL A 886 2.01 16.89 40.57
CA VAL A 886 0.89 17.48 39.82
C VAL A 886 -0.38 17.45 40.67
N ASP A 887 -0.67 16.33 41.34
CA ASP A 887 -1.80 16.21 42.26
C ASP A 887 -1.70 17.20 43.43
N SER A 888 -0.51 17.31 44.04
CA SER A 888 -0.27 18.24 45.15
C SER A 888 -0.49 19.70 44.74
N ASN A 889 -0.05 20.07 43.53
CA ASN A 889 -0.29 21.40 42.97
C ASN A 889 -1.77 21.65 42.70
N TYR A 890 -2.50 20.66 42.19
CA TYR A 890 -3.94 20.77 41.99
C TYR A 890 -4.68 20.92 43.33
N LEU A 891 -4.39 20.08 44.32
CA LEU A 891 -5.01 20.14 45.65
C LEU A 891 -4.75 21.47 46.37
N SER A 892 -3.53 22.01 46.28
CA SER A 892 -3.19 23.31 46.85
C SER A 892 -3.84 24.49 46.12
N SER A 893 -4.26 24.32 44.86
CA SER A 893 -5.02 25.33 44.11
C SER A 893 -6.50 25.42 44.51
N LEU A 894 -7.02 24.39 45.20
CA LEU A 894 -8.43 24.36 45.62
C LEU A 894 -8.68 25.39 46.72
N ARG A 895 -9.69 26.24 46.52
CA ARG A 895 -10.13 27.21 47.53
C ARG A 895 -10.93 26.52 48.64
N ALA A 896 -10.87 27.08 49.85
CA ALA A 896 -11.68 26.61 50.96
C ALA A 896 -13.17 26.55 50.59
N PRO A 897 -13.91 25.49 50.99
CA PRO A 897 -15.34 25.40 50.73
C PRO A 897 -16.08 26.62 51.28
N VAL A 898 -17.02 27.16 50.50
CA VAL A 898 -17.90 28.24 50.96
C VAL A 898 -18.75 27.70 52.12
N LYS A 899 -18.57 28.26 53.32
CA LYS A 899 -19.42 27.94 54.47
C LYS A 899 -20.84 28.46 54.20
N ARG A 900 -21.78 27.56 53.91
CA ARG A 900 -23.21 27.86 53.80
C ARG A 900 -23.85 27.63 55.17
N SER A 901 -24.42 28.67 55.79
CA SER A 901 -25.26 28.50 56.98
C SER A 901 -26.54 27.77 56.58
N LYS A 902 -26.87 26.65 57.24
CA LYS A 902 -28.21 26.07 57.13
C LYS A 902 -29.19 27.08 57.71
N ALA A 903 -30.20 27.48 56.93
CA ALA A 903 -31.32 28.23 57.48
C ALA A 903 -31.95 27.36 58.57
N THR A 904 -31.97 27.87 59.80
CA THR A 904 -32.73 27.28 60.90
C THR A 904 -34.20 27.35 60.52
N SER A 905 -34.79 26.20 60.19
CA SER A 905 -36.22 26.01 59.98
C SER A 905 -36.98 26.02 61.30
#